data_AF-A0A354GP53-F1
#
_entry.id   AF-A0A354GP53-F1
#
_cell.length_a   1.000
_cell.length_b   1.000
_cell.length_c   1.000
_cell.angle_alpha   90.00
_cell.angle_beta   90.00
_cell.angle_gamma   90.00
#
_symmetry.space_group_name_H-M   'P 1'
#
loop_
_entity.id
_entity.type
_entity.pdbx_description
1 polymer ?
#
loop_
_entity_poly.entity_id
_entity_poly.type
_entity_poly.pdbx_seq_one_letter_code
_entity_poly.pdbx_strand_id
1 'polypeptide(L)'
;MIEIPPKFAGRPPVHPDAKNPLAVWKGAAGLAEDVRRYGKWMRDEAFKRIGHLYPPVEVTKAMAKARPDLEQYVGDKLTVIAWLWARTVKSPNPAYSRVDVPLVSTFILSSREGKEAYVQPVIHKDGYTFTVRVGKPPAAARGGTKTARGSNFRCLMSSAPIGADYVMKSGMEHGLGIRLMAVVVEGNRERPYLSPIENVPNLTAMPDIAFLQQPMTNDRRWFSPPLYGFPNWADIFTRRQLVALTTFSDLVGEAREKVKQDAMKAGMLDDNCGLEDGGTGATAYAEAASLYLAFCVDKMTDTNTTVCSWQLDPPRLRATFGRQAIPMVWDPAEANIFADAAGDFGRCVLSLVEVLECLGLPGIGRANQQDATALVTGTLRVFSTDPPYYDNIGYADLSDFFYVWLRRALKPIYPALFATVAVPKAEELVATPHRHGGKEKAESFFLAGMAQAMTRLAEQTHPAFPVTIYYAFKQSESESEKGTASTGWETFLNAVIRAGLGINGTWPIRSELATRNVGRDTNALASSIILVCRPRAVDAGTISRRQFVRQLNETLPLALDAMTRASEGLHSPVAPVDLSQAIIGPGMAIFSRYDAVLEADGTPMTVKTALQLINRFLAEDDFDADTQFCLHWFEQHGWEVGKFGEATVLARSKGTSVEGVKATGVIEAGGGNVRLFKWKEYPADWHPRTDVRLPVWEALHQLIRAYNTHGDSGAARVLAGTAGKAEAARQLAYRLYTLCERANRAEDARAYNEVVTGWTGIESAAAKVPAPKQRTLFDHEGAE
;
A
#
# COMPACT_ATOMS: atom_id res chain seq x y z
N MET A 1 -22.75 -6.02 8.36
CA MET A 1 -22.50 -7.34 7.72
C MET A 1 -22.83 -8.52 8.62
N ILE A 2 -22.55 -8.46 9.92
CA ILE A 2 -22.86 -9.56 10.87
C ILE A 2 -24.23 -9.44 11.56
N GLU A 3 -24.81 -8.24 11.62
CA GLU A 3 -26.10 -8.00 12.31
C GLU A 3 -27.31 -8.02 11.37
N ILE A 4 -27.20 -7.34 10.24
CA ILE A 4 -28.35 -7.02 9.37
C ILE A 4 -28.69 -8.19 8.44
N PRO A 5 -27.76 -8.74 7.62
CA PRO A 5 -28.08 -9.85 6.72
C PRO A 5 -28.70 -11.06 7.43
N PRO A 6 -28.22 -11.51 8.62
CA PRO A 6 -28.83 -12.63 9.32
C PRO A 6 -30.29 -12.42 9.75
N LYS A 7 -30.74 -11.18 10.04
CA LYS A 7 -32.14 -10.88 10.41
C LYS A 7 -33.13 -11.24 9.31
N PHE A 8 -32.68 -11.20 8.06
CA PHE A 8 -33.52 -11.43 6.87
C PHE A 8 -33.03 -12.63 6.04
N ALA A 9 -32.16 -13.46 6.62
CA ALA A 9 -31.63 -14.63 5.94
C ALA A 9 -32.77 -15.61 5.62
N GLY A 10 -32.74 -16.19 4.42
CA GLY A 10 -33.75 -17.15 3.98
C GLY A 10 -35.06 -16.54 3.48
N ARG A 11 -35.24 -15.21 3.57
CA ARG A 11 -36.48 -14.56 3.14
C ARG A 11 -36.47 -14.32 1.62
N PRO A 12 -37.63 -14.47 0.95
CA PRO A 12 -37.78 -14.04 -0.44
C PRO A 12 -37.72 -12.51 -0.56
N PRO A 13 -37.37 -11.99 -1.74
CA PRO A 13 -37.49 -10.56 -2.01
C PRO A 13 -38.95 -10.10 -1.98
N VAL A 14 -39.16 -8.83 -1.66
CA VAL A 14 -40.48 -8.21 -1.49
C VAL A 14 -40.93 -7.42 -2.71
N HIS A 15 -40.06 -7.16 -3.68
CA HIS A 15 -40.47 -6.43 -4.89
C HIS A 15 -41.61 -7.16 -5.64
N PRO A 16 -42.57 -6.44 -6.25
CA PRO A 16 -43.76 -7.05 -6.86
C PRO A 16 -43.48 -8.09 -7.96
N ASP A 17 -42.35 -7.95 -8.65
CA ASP A 17 -41.91 -8.86 -9.72
C ASP A 17 -41.23 -10.14 -9.21
N ALA A 18 -41.18 -10.37 -7.89
CA ALA A 18 -40.55 -11.53 -7.25
C ALA A 18 -41.35 -12.83 -7.43
N LYS A 19 -41.71 -13.19 -8.67
CA LYS A 19 -42.43 -14.43 -8.97
C LYS A 19 -41.45 -15.51 -9.41
N ASN A 20 -40.83 -16.16 -8.43
CA ASN A 20 -40.22 -17.47 -8.67
C ASN A 20 -40.51 -18.43 -7.50
N PRO A 21 -41.61 -19.19 -7.56
CA PRO A 21 -41.97 -20.14 -6.50
C PRO A 21 -40.98 -21.32 -6.36
N LEU A 22 -40.03 -21.47 -7.28
CA LEU A 22 -38.99 -22.50 -7.25
C LEU A 22 -37.64 -21.97 -6.74
N ALA A 23 -37.50 -20.67 -6.48
CA ALA A 23 -36.25 -20.08 -6.01
C ALA A 23 -36.05 -20.35 -4.51
N VAL A 24 -34.95 -21.03 -4.17
CA VAL A 24 -34.48 -21.16 -2.79
C VAL A 24 -33.60 -19.97 -2.46
N TRP A 25 -34.07 -19.09 -1.59
CA TRP A 25 -33.33 -17.92 -1.14
C TRP A 25 -32.37 -18.30 -0.03
N LYS A 26 -31.08 -18.48 -0.35
CA LYS A 26 -30.05 -18.83 0.64
C LYS A 26 -29.43 -17.57 1.22
N GLY A 27 -29.23 -17.55 2.54
CA GLY A 27 -28.59 -16.41 3.21
C GLY A 27 -29.33 -15.11 2.90
N ALA A 28 -28.60 -14.05 2.57
CA ALA A 28 -29.18 -12.74 2.25
C ALA A 28 -29.57 -12.55 0.77
N ALA A 29 -29.69 -13.62 -0.02
CA ALA A 29 -30.00 -13.53 -1.45
C ALA A 29 -31.31 -12.78 -1.78
N GLY A 30 -32.36 -12.88 -0.95
CA GLY A 30 -33.59 -12.12 -1.15
C GLY A 30 -33.39 -10.62 -0.96
N LEU A 31 -32.70 -10.21 0.12
CA LEU A 31 -32.33 -8.81 0.34
C LEU A 31 -31.42 -8.28 -0.77
N ALA A 32 -30.48 -9.10 -1.25
CA ALA A 32 -29.63 -8.79 -2.40
C ALA A 32 -30.43 -8.52 -3.68
N GLU A 33 -31.44 -9.33 -3.98
CA GLU A 33 -32.32 -9.10 -5.12
C GLU A 33 -33.14 -7.80 -4.97
N ASP A 34 -33.65 -7.51 -3.78
CA ASP A 34 -34.33 -6.23 -3.55
C ASP A 34 -33.39 -5.03 -3.70
N VAL A 35 -32.19 -5.06 -3.12
CA VAL A 35 -31.17 -4.01 -3.34
C VAL A 35 -30.86 -3.84 -4.83
N ARG A 36 -30.76 -4.93 -5.59
CA ARG A 36 -30.57 -4.90 -7.05
C ARG A 36 -31.76 -4.21 -7.75
N ARG A 37 -32.99 -4.57 -7.40
CA ARG A 37 -34.22 -4.08 -8.04
C ARG A 37 -34.52 -2.63 -7.71
N TYR A 38 -34.49 -2.26 -6.43
CA TYR A 38 -34.69 -0.89 -6.00
C TYR A 38 -33.51 0.00 -6.42
N GLY A 39 -32.30 -0.54 -6.49
CA GLY A 39 -31.15 0.17 -7.08
C GLY A 39 -31.35 0.48 -8.56
N LYS A 40 -31.87 -0.47 -9.35
CA LYS A 40 -32.28 -0.21 -10.74
C LYS A 40 -33.38 0.84 -10.81
N TRP A 41 -34.41 0.74 -9.96
CA TRP A 41 -35.48 1.73 -9.90
C TRP A 41 -34.95 3.14 -9.60
N MET A 42 -34.06 3.29 -8.60
CA MET A 42 -33.41 4.57 -8.30
C MET A 42 -32.65 5.12 -9.50
N ARG A 43 -31.89 4.28 -10.21
CA ARG A 43 -31.15 4.68 -11.41
C ARG A 43 -32.10 5.19 -12.51
N ASP A 44 -33.17 4.45 -12.78
CA ASP A 44 -34.15 4.80 -13.82
C ASP A 44 -34.91 6.08 -13.44
N GLU A 45 -35.23 6.27 -12.16
CA GLU A 45 -35.88 7.48 -11.64
C GLU A 45 -34.95 8.70 -11.67
N ALA A 46 -33.69 8.54 -11.29
CA ALA A 46 -32.67 9.57 -11.44
C ALA A 46 -32.49 9.96 -12.91
N PHE A 47 -32.48 9.00 -13.84
CA PHE A 47 -32.38 9.29 -15.27
C PHE A 47 -33.54 10.17 -15.77
N LYS A 48 -34.77 9.96 -15.31
CA LYS A 48 -35.90 10.85 -15.63
C LYS A 48 -35.68 12.28 -15.12
N ARG A 49 -35.16 12.43 -13.90
CA ARG A 49 -34.96 13.73 -13.25
C ARG A 49 -33.79 14.52 -13.83
N ILE A 50 -32.65 13.85 -14.08
CA ILE A 50 -31.37 14.49 -14.36
C ILE A 50 -30.61 13.90 -15.57
N GLY A 51 -31.18 12.94 -16.29
CA GLY A 51 -30.53 12.30 -17.45
C GLY A 51 -30.25 13.28 -18.60
N HIS A 52 -31.03 14.35 -18.71
CA HIS A 52 -30.80 15.44 -19.67
C HIS A 52 -29.46 16.18 -19.48
N LEU A 53 -28.81 16.06 -18.31
CA LEU A 53 -27.48 16.61 -18.02
C LEU A 53 -26.33 15.74 -18.57
N TYR A 54 -26.67 14.56 -19.09
CA TYR A 54 -25.74 13.58 -19.64
C TYR A 54 -26.11 13.21 -21.08
N PRO A 55 -26.20 14.20 -22.00
CA PRO A 55 -26.61 13.93 -23.37
C PRO A 55 -25.58 13.06 -24.11
N PRO A 56 -26.02 12.17 -25.00
CA PRO A 56 -25.11 11.51 -25.93
C PRO A 56 -24.54 12.52 -26.92
N VAL A 57 -23.45 12.14 -27.60
CA VAL A 57 -22.82 12.94 -28.65
C VAL A 57 -23.10 12.31 -30.01
N GLU A 58 -23.69 13.09 -30.92
CA GLU A 58 -23.87 12.67 -32.31
C GLU A 58 -22.57 12.84 -33.09
N VAL A 59 -22.09 11.78 -33.72
CA VAL A 59 -20.86 11.83 -34.52
C VAL A 59 -21.19 12.38 -35.92
N THR A 60 -20.68 13.57 -36.21
CA THR A 60 -20.93 14.23 -37.50
C THR A 60 -19.90 13.88 -38.56
N LYS A 61 -20.25 14.04 -39.85
CA LYS A 61 -19.30 13.93 -40.97
C LYS A 61 -18.07 14.85 -40.80
N ALA A 62 -18.26 16.02 -40.20
CA ALA A 62 -17.18 16.96 -39.94
C ALA A 62 -16.17 16.41 -38.92
N MET A 63 -16.64 15.70 -37.89
CA MET A 63 -15.79 15.04 -36.90
C MET A 63 -14.98 13.89 -37.50
N ALA A 64 -15.59 13.11 -38.41
CA ALA A 64 -14.94 11.97 -39.05
C ALA A 64 -13.95 12.32 -40.18
N LYS A 65 -14.01 13.53 -40.76
CA LYS A 65 -13.21 13.94 -41.94
C LYS A 65 -11.71 13.67 -41.83
N ALA A 66 -11.13 13.75 -40.64
CA ALA A 66 -9.72 13.48 -40.35
C ALA A 66 -9.54 12.43 -39.23
N ARG A 67 -10.56 11.60 -39.01
CA ARG A 67 -10.66 10.62 -37.93
C ARG A 67 -11.29 9.34 -38.48
N PRO A 68 -10.51 8.49 -39.19
CA PRO A 68 -11.00 7.24 -39.77
C PRO A 68 -11.64 6.30 -38.73
N ASP A 69 -11.17 6.37 -37.48
CA ASP A 69 -11.74 5.64 -36.35
C ASP A 69 -13.20 6.03 -36.03
N LEU A 70 -13.64 7.22 -36.46
CA LEU A 70 -15.00 7.72 -36.26
C LEU A 70 -15.92 7.50 -37.47
N GLU A 71 -15.42 7.08 -38.63
CA GLU A 71 -16.23 6.93 -39.86
C GLU A 71 -17.39 5.96 -39.68
N GLN A 72 -17.16 4.86 -38.96
CA GLN A 72 -18.18 3.85 -38.69
C GLN A 72 -19.33 4.35 -37.81
N TYR A 73 -19.14 5.45 -37.08
CA TYR A 73 -20.12 5.99 -36.13
C TYR A 73 -20.87 7.20 -36.69
N VAL A 74 -20.61 7.64 -37.92
CA VAL A 74 -21.23 8.85 -38.48
C VAL A 74 -22.76 8.72 -38.51
N GLY A 75 -23.44 9.63 -37.80
CA GLY A 75 -24.90 9.61 -37.61
C GLY A 75 -25.35 8.92 -36.31
N ASP A 76 -24.47 8.18 -35.64
CA ASP A 76 -24.77 7.55 -34.35
C ASP A 76 -24.70 8.55 -33.20
N LYS A 77 -25.57 8.33 -32.21
CA LYS A 77 -25.54 9.03 -30.93
C LYS A 77 -24.84 8.16 -29.90
N LEU A 78 -23.57 8.45 -29.65
CA LEU A 78 -22.73 7.68 -28.73
C LEU A 78 -22.88 8.17 -27.29
N THR A 79 -23.00 7.24 -26.35
CA THR A 79 -23.05 7.54 -24.91
C THR A 79 -21.70 8.09 -24.46
N VAL A 80 -21.71 9.22 -23.75
CA VAL A 80 -20.49 9.75 -23.12
C VAL A 80 -20.13 8.91 -21.91
N ILE A 81 -18.90 8.41 -21.82
CA ILE A 81 -18.36 7.70 -20.66
C ILE A 81 -17.77 8.69 -19.65
N ALA A 82 -16.99 9.66 -20.13
CA ALA A 82 -16.33 10.65 -19.29
C ALA A 82 -15.99 11.94 -20.04
N TRP A 83 -15.95 13.05 -19.31
CA TRP A 83 -15.40 14.33 -19.76
C TRP A 83 -14.03 14.53 -19.13
N LEU A 84 -13.02 14.84 -19.95
CA LEU A 84 -11.65 15.07 -19.50
C LEU A 84 -11.38 16.56 -19.53
N TRP A 85 -11.09 17.12 -18.36
CA TRP A 85 -10.97 18.57 -18.16
C TRP A 85 -9.53 18.95 -17.83
N ALA A 86 -9.21 20.23 -17.99
CA ALA A 86 -8.01 20.88 -17.47
C ALA A 86 -8.42 22.01 -16.53
N ARG A 87 -7.83 22.07 -15.35
CA ARG A 87 -7.90 23.27 -14.50
C ARG A 87 -7.10 24.39 -15.14
N THR A 88 -7.48 25.64 -14.89
CA THR A 88 -6.82 26.79 -15.51
C THR A 88 -6.50 27.90 -14.53
N VAL A 89 -5.45 28.65 -14.82
CA VAL A 89 -5.07 29.91 -14.14
C VAL A 89 -4.82 30.99 -15.17
N LYS A 90 -4.88 32.27 -14.79
CA LYS A 90 -4.46 33.36 -15.67
C LYS A 90 -2.97 33.24 -16.00
N SER A 91 -2.59 33.65 -17.20
CA SER A 91 -1.18 33.70 -17.58
C SER A 91 -0.42 34.69 -16.70
N PRO A 92 0.75 34.33 -16.14
CA PRO A 92 1.61 35.28 -15.43
C PRO A 92 2.29 36.27 -16.38
N ASN A 93 2.33 35.98 -17.68
CA ASN A 93 2.84 36.91 -18.69
C ASN A 93 1.77 37.99 -18.98
N PRO A 94 2.05 39.28 -18.74
CA PRO A 94 1.09 40.37 -18.96
C PRO A 94 0.49 40.41 -20.37
N ALA A 95 1.26 40.04 -21.39
CA ALA A 95 0.80 40.00 -22.78
C ALA A 95 -0.38 39.03 -23.01
N TYR A 96 -0.50 38.00 -22.17
CA TYR A 96 -1.56 36.99 -22.23
C TYR A 96 -2.40 36.94 -20.96
N SER A 97 -2.38 38.00 -20.14
CA SER A 97 -3.05 38.06 -18.83
C SER A 97 -4.56 37.73 -18.86
N ARG A 98 -5.22 37.88 -20.02
CA ARG A 98 -6.63 37.53 -20.21
C ARG A 98 -6.86 36.03 -20.44
N VAL A 99 -5.84 35.29 -20.86
CA VAL A 99 -5.92 33.88 -21.24
C VAL A 99 -5.87 32.97 -20.01
N ASP A 100 -6.85 32.08 -19.90
CA ASP A 100 -6.86 31.00 -18.92
C ASP A 100 -6.02 29.81 -19.42
N VAL A 101 -4.80 29.73 -18.90
CA VAL A 101 -3.79 28.73 -19.26
C VAL A 101 -4.11 27.39 -18.59
N PRO A 102 -4.03 26.26 -19.31
CA PRO A 102 -4.38 24.96 -18.78
C PRO A 102 -3.21 24.35 -17.98
N LEU A 103 -3.54 23.81 -16.80
CA LEU A 103 -2.67 23.04 -15.94
C LEU A 103 -2.90 21.56 -16.23
N VAL A 104 -2.01 20.93 -17.00
CA VAL A 104 -2.22 19.57 -17.52
C VAL A 104 -0.99 18.73 -17.26
N SER A 105 -1.18 17.56 -16.65
CA SER A 105 -0.08 16.66 -16.31
C SER A 105 0.37 15.82 -17.51
N THR A 106 -0.56 15.51 -18.42
CA THR A 106 -0.29 14.83 -19.68
C THR A 106 -1.37 15.15 -20.71
N PHE A 107 -0.99 15.28 -21.98
CA PHE A 107 -1.94 15.36 -23.09
C PHE A 107 -2.23 13.99 -23.73
N ILE A 108 -1.59 12.92 -23.26
CA ILE A 108 -1.84 11.57 -23.78
C ILE A 108 -3.19 11.08 -23.27
N LEU A 109 -3.99 10.48 -24.16
CA LEU A 109 -5.29 9.87 -23.82
C LEU A 109 -5.21 8.35 -23.83
N SER A 110 -4.43 7.79 -24.76
CA SER A 110 -4.17 6.35 -24.88
C SER A 110 -2.75 6.15 -25.39
N SER A 111 -2.03 5.23 -24.74
CA SER A 111 -0.69 4.77 -25.14
C SER A 111 -0.71 3.33 -25.69
N ARG A 112 -1.89 2.76 -25.91
CA ARG A 112 -2.03 1.39 -26.42
C ARG A 112 -1.68 1.37 -27.90
N GLU A 113 -0.75 0.48 -28.27
CA GLU A 113 -0.32 0.30 -29.66
C GLU A 113 -1.51 0.01 -30.59
N GLY A 114 -1.59 0.74 -31.70
CA GLY A 114 -2.68 0.68 -32.67
C GLY A 114 -3.97 1.39 -32.24
N LYS A 115 -4.02 1.95 -31.02
CA LYS A 115 -5.15 2.74 -30.50
C LYS A 115 -4.65 4.00 -29.76
N GLU A 116 -3.52 4.56 -30.20
CA GLU A 116 -2.94 5.75 -29.60
C GLU A 116 -3.80 6.98 -29.87
N ALA A 117 -3.94 7.83 -28.86
CA ALA A 117 -4.67 9.09 -28.98
C ALA A 117 -4.09 10.14 -28.02
N TYR A 118 -4.13 11.41 -28.42
CA TYR A 118 -3.68 12.52 -27.60
C TYR A 118 -4.43 13.82 -27.91
N VAL A 119 -4.42 14.73 -26.94
CA VAL A 119 -4.91 16.10 -27.08
C VAL A 119 -3.81 16.97 -27.68
N GLN A 120 -4.08 17.63 -28.80
CA GLN A 120 -3.23 18.64 -29.39
C GLN A 120 -3.77 20.03 -29.05
N PRO A 121 -3.03 20.85 -28.29
CA PRO A 121 -3.34 22.27 -28.18
C PRO A 121 -3.02 22.99 -29.49
N VAL A 122 -4.00 23.69 -30.05
CA VAL A 122 -3.85 24.54 -31.25
C VAL A 122 -3.87 25.99 -30.78
N ILE A 123 -2.73 26.66 -30.90
CA ILE A 123 -2.51 28.03 -30.45
C ILE A 123 -2.94 29.00 -31.55
N HIS A 124 -3.69 30.03 -31.16
CA HIS A 124 -4.14 31.14 -31.99
C HIS A 124 -3.64 32.46 -31.39
N LYS A 125 -3.83 33.60 -32.08
CA LYS A 125 -3.32 34.90 -31.63
C LYS A 125 -3.80 35.29 -30.22
N ASP A 126 -5.07 35.02 -29.91
CA ASP A 126 -5.73 35.47 -28.67
C ASP A 126 -6.06 34.32 -27.70
N GLY A 127 -5.53 33.12 -27.93
CA GLY A 127 -5.80 31.97 -27.06
C GLY A 127 -5.45 30.63 -27.69
N TYR A 128 -6.12 29.57 -27.24
CA TYR A 128 -5.88 28.21 -27.75
C TYR A 128 -7.20 27.43 -27.80
N THR A 129 -7.17 26.33 -28.52
CA THR A 129 -8.22 25.30 -28.58
C THR A 129 -7.59 23.93 -28.40
N PHE A 130 -8.36 22.92 -27.98
CA PHE A 130 -7.89 21.54 -27.92
C PHE A 130 -8.51 20.73 -29.07
N THR A 131 -7.74 19.83 -29.65
CA THR A 131 -8.19 18.91 -30.70
C THR A 131 -7.63 17.53 -30.42
N VAL A 132 -8.48 16.50 -30.45
CA VAL A 132 -8.01 15.12 -30.30
C VAL A 132 -7.45 14.60 -31.62
N ARG A 133 -6.25 14.02 -31.55
CA ARG A 133 -5.56 13.34 -32.64
C ARG A 133 -5.41 11.85 -32.31
N VAL A 134 -5.56 11.01 -33.34
CA VAL A 134 -5.29 9.57 -33.28
C VAL A 134 -3.94 9.30 -33.91
N GLY A 135 -3.18 8.37 -33.32
CA GLY A 135 -1.82 8.04 -33.69
C GLY A 135 -0.80 8.39 -32.61
N LYS A 136 0.46 8.09 -32.91
CA LYS A 136 1.56 8.16 -31.94
C LYS A 136 1.71 9.57 -31.36
N PRO A 137 1.64 9.74 -30.02
CA PRO A 137 1.76 11.05 -29.40
C PRO A 137 3.18 11.63 -29.58
N PRO A 138 3.32 12.93 -29.85
CA PRO A 138 4.62 13.59 -29.87
C PRO A 138 5.23 13.64 -28.46
N ALA A 139 6.56 13.76 -28.36
CA ALA A 139 7.25 13.81 -27.07
C ALA A 139 6.71 14.92 -26.13
N ALA A 140 6.33 16.07 -26.71
CA ALA A 140 5.74 17.20 -25.99
C ALA A 140 4.41 16.88 -25.30
N ALA A 141 3.66 15.86 -25.75
CA ALA A 141 2.38 15.48 -25.16
C ALA A 141 2.53 14.76 -23.81
N ARG A 142 3.68 14.10 -23.55
CA ARG A 142 3.87 13.26 -22.37
C ARG A 142 3.73 14.03 -21.05
N GLY A 143 4.30 15.24 -20.98
CA GLY A 143 4.31 16.07 -19.77
C GLY A 143 3.25 17.17 -19.72
N GLY A 144 2.35 17.25 -20.72
CA GLY A 144 1.35 18.32 -20.76
C GLY A 144 1.97 19.72 -20.68
N THR A 145 1.49 20.54 -19.75
CA THR A 145 2.09 21.83 -19.37
C THR A 145 2.94 21.73 -18.10
N LYS A 146 3.07 20.55 -17.50
CA LYS A 146 3.78 20.33 -16.25
C LYS A 146 5.29 20.35 -16.45
N THR A 147 6.02 20.99 -15.54
CA THR A 147 7.48 21.16 -15.62
C THR A 147 8.22 20.44 -14.50
N ALA A 148 7.59 20.24 -13.34
CA ALA A 148 8.17 19.53 -12.20
C ALA A 148 7.09 18.91 -11.30
N ARG A 149 7.51 18.28 -10.19
CA ARG A 149 6.62 17.79 -9.13
C ARG A 149 5.81 18.96 -8.53
N GLY A 150 4.63 18.64 -7.97
CA GLY A 150 3.74 19.63 -7.37
C GLY A 150 2.96 20.44 -8.41
N SER A 151 2.73 21.72 -8.10
CA SER A 151 1.97 22.68 -8.92
C SER A 151 2.85 23.57 -9.79
N ASN A 152 3.86 22.98 -10.47
CA ASN A 152 4.79 23.70 -11.34
C ASN A 152 4.50 23.42 -12.82
N PHE A 153 4.20 24.47 -13.58
CA PHE A 153 3.77 24.41 -14.98
C PHE A 153 4.48 25.45 -15.86
N ARG A 154 4.20 25.42 -17.16
CA ARG A 154 4.55 26.47 -18.11
C ARG A 154 3.31 27.04 -18.78
N CYS A 155 3.34 28.32 -19.10
CA CYS A 155 2.30 28.97 -19.88
C CYS A 155 2.27 28.38 -21.29
N LEU A 156 1.11 27.86 -21.70
CA LEU A 156 0.93 27.29 -23.05
C LEU A 156 1.17 28.34 -24.16
N MET A 157 0.86 29.61 -23.88
CA MET A 157 0.97 30.71 -24.87
C MET A 157 2.39 31.25 -25.00
N SER A 158 3.10 31.40 -23.87
CA SER A 158 4.37 32.14 -23.83
C SER A 158 5.55 31.34 -23.30
N SER A 159 5.35 30.08 -22.92
CA SER A 159 6.33 29.23 -22.22
C SER A 159 6.84 29.76 -20.89
N ALA A 160 6.26 30.87 -20.38
CA ALA A 160 6.67 31.46 -19.10
C ALA A 160 6.40 30.48 -17.95
N PRO A 161 7.31 30.33 -16.97
CA PRO A 161 7.10 29.44 -15.84
C PRO A 161 5.91 29.91 -14.99
N ILE A 162 5.10 28.94 -14.55
CA ILE A 162 4.00 29.12 -13.61
C ILE A 162 4.39 28.31 -12.37
N GLY A 163 4.94 28.99 -11.37
CA GLY A 163 5.42 28.36 -10.14
C GLY A 163 4.29 28.00 -9.17
N ALA A 164 4.60 27.12 -8.22
CA ALA A 164 3.65 26.64 -7.22
C ALA A 164 2.94 27.76 -6.45
N ASP A 165 3.67 28.78 -6.01
CA ASP A 165 3.13 29.91 -5.24
C ASP A 165 2.12 30.72 -6.05
N TYR A 166 2.37 30.91 -7.35
CA TYR A 166 1.43 31.59 -8.25
C TYR A 166 0.13 30.80 -8.39
N VAL A 167 0.21 29.48 -8.55
CA VAL A 167 -0.98 28.62 -8.66
C VAL A 167 -1.78 28.62 -7.36
N MET A 168 -1.11 28.50 -6.20
CA MET A 168 -1.77 28.56 -4.89
C MET A 168 -2.45 29.91 -4.68
N LYS A 169 -1.74 31.01 -4.92
CA LYS A 169 -2.27 32.37 -4.81
C LYS A 169 -3.47 32.59 -5.73
N SER A 170 -3.34 32.23 -7.02
CA SER A 170 -4.43 32.37 -7.99
C SER A 170 -5.66 31.53 -7.60
N GLY A 171 -5.45 30.31 -7.09
CA GLY A 171 -6.54 29.45 -6.62
C GLY A 171 -7.27 30.06 -5.43
N MET A 172 -6.52 30.58 -4.44
CA MET A 172 -7.09 31.22 -3.25
C MET A 172 -7.82 32.54 -3.55
N GLU A 173 -7.27 33.38 -4.44
CA GLU A 173 -7.82 34.72 -4.70
C GLU A 173 -8.95 34.71 -5.74
N HIS A 174 -8.91 33.81 -6.72
CA HIS A 174 -9.77 33.86 -7.90
C HIS A 174 -10.43 32.52 -8.24
N GLY A 175 -10.09 31.44 -7.54
CA GLY A 175 -10.45 30.09 -7.93
C GLY A 175 -9.64 29.58 -9.13
N LEU A 176 -9.68 28.27 -9.35
CA LEU A 176 -9.15 27.66 -10.57
C LEU A 176 -10.29 27.50 -11.58
N GLY A 177 -10.07 27.98 -12.81
CA GLY A 177 -11.00 27.73 -13.90
C GLY A 177 -10.95 26.28 -14.39
N ILE A 178 -11.81 25.95 -15.36
CA ILE A 178 -11.89 24.61 -15.95
C ILE A 178 -12.13 24.70 -17.46
N ARG A 179 -11.51 23.82 -18.24
CA ARG A 179 -11.65 23.77 -19.69
C ARG A 179 -11.69 22.33 -20.21
N LEU A 180 -12.65 22.01 -21.07
CA LEU A 180 -12.79 20.67 -21.65
C LEU A 180 -11.62 20.38 -22.60
N MET A 181 -10.94 19.25 -22.41
CA MET A 181 -9.85 18.78 -23.28
C MET A 181 -10.32 17.71 -24.26
N ALA A 182 -11.14 16.77 -23.80
CA ALA A 182 -11.62 15.65 -24.61
C ALA A 182 -12.89 15.04 -24.00
N VAL A 183 -13.65 14.33 -24.82
CA VAL A 183 -14.80 13.52 -24.40
C VAL A 183 -14.52 12.07 -24.74
N VAL A 184 -14.70 11.17 -23.78
CA VAL A 184 -14.60 9.72 -23.99
C VAL A 184 -16.00 9.20 -24.25
N VAL A 185 -16.22 8.52 -25.36
CA VAL A 185 -17.52 7.93 -25.72
C VAL A 185 -17.46 6.42 -25.79
N GLU A 186 -18.60 5.78 -25.66
CA GLU A 186 -18.78 4.34 -25.85
C GLU A 186 -18.85 4.02 -27.35
N GLY A 187 -17.89 3.23 -27.84
CA GLY A 187 -17.89 2.67 -29.18
C GLY A 187 -18.02 1.14 -29.16
N ASN A 188 -17.94 0.51 -30.33
CA ASN A 188 -18.01 -0.93 -30.45
C ASN A 188 -16.76 -1.61 -29.86
N ARG A 189 -16.85 -2.08 -28.61
CA ARG A 189 -15.74 -2.72 -27.85
C ARG A 189 -14.51 -1.82 -27.71
N GLU A 190 -14.69 -0.51 -27.76
CA GLU A 190 -13.63 0.47 -27.64
C GLU A 190 -14.13 1.79 -27.06
N ARG A 191 -13.19 2.72 -26.82
CA ARG A 191 -13.46 4.02 -26.22
C ARG A 191 -12.90 5.11 -27.13
N PRO A 192 -13.64 5.56 -28.15
CA PRO A 192 -13.20 6.67 -29.00
C PRO A 192 -13.08 7.96 -28.18
N TYR A 193 -12.11 8.79 -28.55
CA TYR A 193 -11.87 10.09 -27.93
C TYR A 193 -12.28 11.21 -28.89
N LEU A 194 -13.19 12.08 -28.47
CA LEU A 194 -13.66 13.21 -29.25
C LEU A 194 -13.01 14.51 -28.77
N SER A 195 -12.81 15.44 -29.71
CA SER A 195 -12.44 16.83 -29.39
C SER A 195 -13.51 17.49 -28.50
N PRO A 196 -13.17 18.58 -27.77
CA PRO A 196 -14.14 19.29 -26.95
C PRO A 196 -15.39 19.69 -27.75
N ILE A 197 -16.55 19.48 -27.14
CA ILE A 197 -17.85 19.89 -27.66
C ILE A 197 -18.29 21.20 -27.01
N GLU A 198 -18.99 22.06 -27.74
CA GLU A 198 -19.39 23.39 -27.26
C GLU A 198 -20.56 23.34 -26.27
N ASN A 199 -21.43 22.32 -26.36
CA ASN A 199 -22.68 22.23 -25.61
C ASN A 199 -22.62 21.23 -24.44
N VAL A 200 -21.64 21.35 -23.55
CA VAL A 200 -21.72 20.63 -22.26
C VAL A 200 -22.83 21.31 -21.43
N PRO A 201 -23.88 20.59 -20.99
CA PRO A 201 -24.96 21.19 -20.22
C PRO A 201 -24.42 21.96 -19.01
N ASN A 202 -24.67 23.27 -18.97
CA ASN A 202 -24.29 24.11 -17.85
C ASN A 202 -25.48 24.27 -16.91
N LEU A 203 -25.28 23.96 -15.63
CA LEU A 203 -26.33 24.07 -14.62
C LEU A 203 -26.43 25.50 -14.09
N THR A 204 -27.64 26.05 -14.19
CA THR A 204 -27.99 27.36 -13.64
C THR A 204 -28.40 27.28 -12.17
N ALA A 205 -29.12 26.24 -11.75
CA ALA A 205 -29.58 26.05 -10.37
C ALA A 205 -28.65 25.13 -9.57
N MET A 206 -28.38 25.50 -8.32
CA MET A 206 -27.63 24.70 -7.35
C MET A 206 -28.60 23.87 -6.49
N PRO A 207 -28.29 22.59 -6.21
CA PRO A 207 -29.05 21.82 -5.24
C PRO A 207 -28.77 22.32 -3.80
N ASP A 208 -29.56 21.88 -2.83
CA ASP A 208 -29.26 22.13 -1.42
C ASP A 208 -27.98 21.39 -1.01
N ILE A 209 -26.92 22.16 -0.76
CA ILE A 209 -25.59 21.67 -0.39
C ILE A 209 -25.12 22.23 0.96
N ALA A 210 -26.04 22.76 1.79
CA ALA A 210 -25.66 23.37 3.06
C ALA A 210 -24.87 22.39 3.96
N PHE A 211 -25.21 21.10 3.91
CA PHE A 211 -24.53 20.04 4.65
C PHE A 211 -23.07 19.78 4.22
N LEU A 212 -22.67 20.24 3.03
CA LEU A 212 -21.31 20.13 2.48
C LEU A 212 -20.46 21.38 2.73
N GLN A 213 -21.03 22.45 3.31
CA GLN A 213 -20.32 23.68 3.65
C GLN A 213 -19.47 23.53 4.94
N GLN A 214 -18.82 22.38 5.09
CA GLN A 214 -17.90 22.11 6.19
C GLN A 214 -16.47 22.11 5.65
N PRO A 215 -15.52 22.68 6.41
CA PRO A 215 -14.14 22.76 5.98
C PRO A 215 -13.46 21.38 6.01
N MET A 216 -12.64 21.11 5.00
CA MET A 216 -11.64 20.06 5.05
C MET A 216 -10.49 20.47 5.98
N THR A 217 -9.76 19.50 6.52
CA THR A 217 -8.55 19.79 7.30
C THR A 217 -7.46 20.42 6.43
N ASN A 218 -6.65 21.29 7.04
CA ASN A 218 -5.49 21.92 6.40
C ASN A 218 -4.22 21.05 6.47
N ASP A 219 -4.32 19.80 6.92
CA ASP A 219 -3.19 18.88 6.98
C ASP A 219 -2.74 18.44 5.57
N ARG A 220 -1.60 19.00 5.15
CA ARG A 220 -1.02 18.79 3.82
C ARG A 220 -0.58 17.36 3.54
N ARG A 221 -0.48 16.50 4.56
CA ARG A 221 -0.16 15.07 4.40
C ARG A 221 -1.29 14.35 3.67
N TRP A 222 -2.53 14.69 4.00
CA TRP A 222 -3.70 14.01 3.47
C TRP A 222 -4.56 14.89 2.54
N PHE A 223 -4.52 16.21 2.68
CA PHE A 223 -5.36 17.13 1.92
C PHE A 223 -4.54 18.22 1.26
N SER A 224 -4.74 18.40 -0.04
CA SER A 224 -4.16 19.53 -0.78
C SER A 224 -5.15 20.45 -1.49
N PRO A 225 -6.42 20.08 -1.78
CA PRO A 225 -7.40 21.03 -2.32
C PRO A 225 -7.53 22.35 -1.54
N PRO A 226 -7.51 22.37 -0.19
CA PRO A 226 -7.58 23.64 0.56
C PRO A 226 -6.48 24.64 0.17
N LEU A 227 -5.28 24.18 -0.22
CA LEU A 227 -4.18 25.06 -0.64
C LEU A 227 -4.44 25.81 -1.96
N TYR A 228 -5.47 25.41 -2.70
CA TYR A 228 -5.77 25.91 -4.03
C TYR A 228 -7.17 26.54 -4.12
N GLY A 229 -7.74 26.97 -2.98
CA GLY A 229 -9.04 27.64 -2.93
C GLY A 229 -10.24 26.70 -2.89
N PHE A 230 -10.06 25.44 -2.47
CA PHE A 230 -11.15 24.47 -2.25
C PHE A 230 -11.23 24.11 -0.75
N PRO A 231 -11.66 25.02 0.15
CA PRO A 231 -11.63 24.80 1.59
C PRO A 231 -12.71 23.83 2.09
N ASN A 232 -13.86 23.70 1.42
CA ASN A 232 -15.02 22.93 1.89
C ASN A 232 -15.25 21.67 1.05
N TRP A 233 -15.98 20.69 1.61
CA TRP A 233 -16.35 19.47 0.88
C TRP A 233 -17.13 19.75 -0.40
N ALA A 234 -17.98 20.79 -0.43
CA ALA A 234 -18.71 21.17 -1.63
C ALA A 234 -17.78 21.54 -2.82
N ASP A 235 -16.59 22.04 -2.53
CA ASP A 235 -15.72 22.66 -3.54
C ASP A 235 -15.02 21.61 -4.42
N ILE A 236 -14.91 20.36 -3.97
CA ILE A 236 -14.30 19.27 -4.75
C ILE A 236 -15.27 18.61 -5.74
N PHE A 237 -16.46 19.16 -5.96
CA PHE A 237 -17.46 18.63 -6.89
C PHE A 237 -17.81 19.64 -8.00
N THR A 238 -18.10 19.15 -9.21
CA THR A 238 -18.77 19.99 -10.22
C THR A 238 -20.23 20.20 -9.81
N ARG A 239 -20.87 21.25 -10.33
CA ARG A 239 -22.32 21.46 -10.12
C ARG A 239 -23.15 20.25 -10.55
N ARG A 240 -22.75 19.60 -11.65
CA ARG A 240 -23.41 18.41 -12.18
C ARG A 240 -23.25 17.21 -11.26
N GLN A 241 -22.05 17.01 -10.70
CA GLN A 241 -21.82 15.99 -9.68
C GLN A 241 -22.64 16.25 -8.41
N LEU A 242 -22.77 17.49 -7.96
CA LEU A 242 -23.60 17.85 -6.81
C LEU A 242 -25.07 17.53 -7.05
N VAL A 243 -25.62 17.89 -8.22
CA VAL A 243 -27.02 17.56 -8.58
C VAL A 243 -27.23 16.05 -8.63
N ALA A 244 -26.27 15.31 -9.21
CA ALA A 244 -26.31 13.86 -9.26
C ALA A 244 -26.34 13.21 -7.87
N LEU A 245 -25.35 13.52 -7.04
CA LEU A 245 -25.18 12.90 -5.73
C LEU A 245 -26.31 13.26 -4.76
N THR A 246 -26.81 14.50 -4.81
CA THR A 246 -27.99 14.91 -4.02
C THR A 246 -29.25 14.19 -4.48
N THR A 247 -29.49 14.08 -5.80
CA THR A 247 -30.63 13.33 -6.35
C THR A 247 -30.63 11.88 -5.89
N PHE A 248 -29.48 11.20 -6.00
CA PHE A 248 -29.36 9.81 -5.55
C PHE A 248 -29.47 9.66 -4.02
N SER A 249 -28.95 10.62 -3.25
CA SER A 249 -29.10 10.62 -1.78
C SER A 249 -30.57 10.75 -1.37
N ASP A 250 -31.34 11.62 -2.03
CA ASP A 250 -32.75 11.82 -1.72
C ASP A 250 -33.59 10.60 -2.13
N LEU A 251 -33.25 9.97 -3.26
CA LEU A 251 -33.89 8.74 -3.74
C LEU A 251 -33.72 7.55 -2.79
N VAL A 252 -32.71 7.53 -1.89
CA VAL A 252 -32.60 6.49 -0.85
C VAL A 252 -33.81 6.51 0.07
N GLY A 253 -34.26 7.71 0.48
CA GLY A 253 -35.45 7.87 1.33
C GLY A 253 -36.72 7.42 0.61
N GLU A 254 -36.87 7.79 -0.66
CA GLU A 254 -38.01 7.34 -1.48
C GLU A 254 -37.99 5.82 -1.70
N ALA A 255 -36.82 5.23 -1.94
CA ALA A 255 -36.65 3.79 -2.06
C ALA A 255 -37.07 3.07 -0.78
N ARG A 256 -36.70 3.60 0.40
CA ARG A 256 -37.10 3.05 1.70
C ARG A 256 -38.62 2.97 1.84
N GLU A 257 -39.34 4.06 1.58
CA GLU A 257 -40.80 4.06 1.68
C GLU A 257 -41.43 3.07 0.70
N LYS A 258 -40.87 2.97 -0.51
CA LYS A 258 -41.32 2.01 -1.51
C LYS A 258 -41.09 0.55 -1.07
N VAL A 259 -39.90 0.24 -0.55
CA VAL A 259 -39.58 -1.11 -0.04
C VAL A 259 -40.51 -1.47 1.12
N LYS A 260 -40.79 -0.53 2.03
CA LYS A 260 -41.69 -0.76 3.17
C LYS A 260 -43.09 -1.14 2.69
N GLN A 261 -43.65 -0.39 1.74
CA GLN A 261 -44.97 -0.68 1.18
C GLN A 261 -45.02 -2.04 0.47
N ASP A 262 -43.99 -2.37 -0.31
CA ASP A 262 -43.93 -3.63 -1.05
C ASP A 262 -43.69 -4.82 -0.10
N ALA A 263 -42.91 -4.65 0.98
CA ALA A 263 -42.77 -5.62 2.07
C ALA A 263 -44.10 -5.93 2.77
N MET A 264 -44.89 -4.91 3.09
CA MET A 264 -46.22 -5.11 3.69
C MET A 264 -47.17 -5.84 2.75
N LYS A 265 -47.15 -5.51 1.44
CA LYS A 265 -47.95 -6.23 0.43
C LYS A 265 -47.51 -7.68 0.24
N ALA A 266 -46.22 -7.96 0.41
CA ALA A 266 -45.67 -9.31 0.39
C ALA A 266 -45.98 -10.12 1.67
N GLY A 267 -46.73 -9.54 2.63
CA GLY A 267 -47.18 -10.21 3.85
C GLY A 267 -46.22 -10.07 5.03
N MET A 268 -45.21 -9.20 4.95
CA MET A 268 -44.33 -8.90 6.09
C MET A 268 -45.08 -8.01 7.10
N LEU A 269 -45.16 -8.46 8.35
CA LEU A 269 -45.73 -7.66 9.43
C LEU A 269 -44.90 -6.41 9.68
N ASP A 270 -45.58 -5.31 10.01
CA ASP A 270 -44.94 -4.05 10.38
C ASP A 270 -45.27 -3.70 11.83
N ASP A 271 -44.25 -3.75 12.68
CA ASP A 271 -44.29 -3.33 14.09
C ASP A 271 -43.84 -1.88 14.27
N ASN A 272 -43.50 -1.18 13.16
CA ASN A 272 -42.85 0.13 13.14
C ASN A 272 -41.54 0.19 13.95
N CYS A 273 -40.90 -0.96 14.20
CA CYS A 273 -39.61 -1.04 14.87
C CYS A 273 -38.49 -1.00 13.82
N GLY A 274 -37.62 0.01 13.93
CA GLY A 274 -36.49 0.22 13.03
C GLY A 274 -35.30 -0.71 13.31
N LEU A 275 -34.28 -0.66 12.46
CA LEU A 275 -33.05 -1.43 12.60
C LEU A 275 -32.26 -1.07 13.85
N GLU A 276 -32.17 0.22 14.19
CA GLU A 276 -31.44 0.70 15.37
C GLU A 276 -32.04 0.13 16.66
N ASP A 277 -33.38 -0.01 16.71
CA ASP A 277 -34.13 -0.58 17.83
C ASP A 277 -34.24 -2.12 17.78
N GLY A 278 -33.59 -2.76 16.80
CA GLY A 278 -33.53 -4.22 16.70
C GLY A 278 -34.72 -4.86 15.97
N GLY A 279 -35.54 -4.10 15.27
CA GLY A 279 -36.70 -4.58 14.50
C GLY A 279 -36.36 -5.63 13.42
N THR A 280 -37.40 -6.36 13.00
CA THR A 280 -37.32 -7.40 11.95
C THR A 280 -38.53 -7.44 11.00
N GLY A 281 -39.47 -6.50 11.18
CA GLY A 281 -40.65 -6.30 10.33
C GLY A 281 -40.36 -5.48 9.07
N ALA A 282 -41.43 -5.03 8.40
CA ALA A 282 -41.36 -4.30 7.14
C ALA A 282 -40.54 -3.00 7.24
N THR A 283 -40.65 -2.26 8.36
CA THR A 283 -39.84 -1.06 8.63
C THR A 283 -38.34 -1.39 8.65
N ALA A 284 -37.91 -2.33 9.48
CA ALA A 284 -36.51 -2.76 9.56
C ALA A 284 -35.98 -3.33 8.24
N TYR A 285 -36.81 -4.03 7.47
CA TYR A 285 -36.43 -4.56 6.16
C TYR A 285 -36.16 -3.44 5.15
N ALA A 286 -37.06 -2.46 5.10
CA ALA A 286 -36.92 -1.29 4.24
C ALA A 286 -35.69 -0.46 4.60
N GLU A 287 -35.44 -0.27 5.88
CA GLU A 287 -34.23 0.38 6.37
C GLU A 287 -32.97 -0.39 5.98
N ALA A 288 -32.99 -1.73 6.03
CA ALA A 288 -31.86 -2.55 5.59
C ALA A 288 -31.57 -2.39 4.10
N ALA A 289 -32.59 -2.47 3.25
CA ALA A 289 -32.42 -2.24 1.82
C ALA A 289 -31.88 -0.82 1.54
N SER A 290 -32.45 0.20 2.19
CA SER A 290 -32.02 1.59 2.02
C SER A 290 -30.60 1.87 2.54
N LEU A 291 -30.15 1.20 3.60
CA LEU A 291 -28.77 1.27 4.10
C LEU A 291 -27.78 0.81 3.04
N TYR A 292 -28.06 -0.34 2.40
CA TYR A 292 -27.22 -0.86 1.33
C TYR A 292 -27.26 0.03 0.07
N LEU A 293 -28.41 0.61 -0.27
CA LEU A 293 -28.51 1.59 -1.35
C LEU A 293 -27.73 2.87 -1.03
N ALA A 294 -27.72 3.33 0.23
CA ALA A 294 -26.89 4.45 0.66
C ALA A 294 -25.39 4.15 0.52
N PHE A 295 -24.94 2.91 0.82
CA PHE A 295 -23.56 2.49 0.54
C PHE A 295 -23.23 2.51 -0.96
N CYS A 296 -24.20 2.25 -1.84
CA CYS A 296 -24.00 2.43 -3.28
C CYS A 296 -23.79 3.91 -3.64
N VAL A 297 -24.56 4.83 -3.04
CA VAL A 297 -24.36 6.28 -3.25
C VAL A 297 -23.00 6.72 -2.72
N ASP A 298 -22.62 6.25 -1.53
CA ASP A 298 -21.33 6.55 -0.89
C ASP A 298 -20.14 6.10 -1.76
N LYS A 299 -20.20 4.86 -2.28
CA LYS A 299 -19.22 4.34 -3.23
C LYS A 299 -19.22 5.11 -4.55
N MET A 300 -20.38 5.60 -5.01
CA MET A 300 -20.48 6.42 -6.20
C MET A 300 -19.78 7.77 -6.00
N THR A 301 -19.86 8.38 -4.80
CA THR A 301 -19.17 9.64 -4.46
C THR A 301 -17.66 9.56 -4.71
N ASP A 302 -17.00 8.47 -4.34
CA ASP A 302 -15.54 8.28 -4.57
C ASP A 302 -15.14 8.39 -6.06
N THR A 303 -16.06 8.06 -6.96
CA THR A 303 -15.86 8.15 -8.42
C THR A 303 -16.46 9.41 -9.06
N ASN A 304 -17.07 10.30 -8.28
CA ASN A 304 -17.77 11.48 -8.78
C ASN A 304 -17.32 12.76 -8.09
N THR A 305 -16.02 13.04 -8.16
CA THR A 305 -15.41 14.29 -7.69
C THR A 305 -14.59 14.95 -8.79
N THR A 306 -14.13 16.17 -8.55
CA THR A 306 -13.14 16.89 -9.38
C THR A 306 -11.69 16.53 -9.03
N VAL A 307 -11.50 15.51 -8.20
CA VAL A 307 -10.19 14.92 -7.87
C VAL A 307 -10.05 13.50 -8.45
N CYS A 308 -11.06 13.01 -9.15
CA CYS A 308 -10.92 11.86 -10.05
C CYS A 308 -10.00 12.20 -11.24
N SER A 309 -9.29 11.20 -11.76
CA SER A 309 -8.37 11.34 -12.91
C SER A 309 -8.59 10.24 -13.93
N TRP A 310 -8.03 10.39 -15.13
CA TRP A 310 -8.07 9.35 -16.15
C TRP A 310 -6.80 8.49 -16.12
N GLN A 311 -6.95 7.17 -16.05
CA GLN A 311 -5.87 6.21 -16.20
C GLN A 311 -5.71 5.88 -17.70
N LEU A 312 -4.48 5.88 -18.21
CA LEU A 312 -4.19 5.64 -19.63
C LEU A 312 -4.31 4.15 -20.03
N ASP A 313 -3.84 3.25 -19.15
CA ASP A 313 -3.81 1.81 -19.44
C ASP A 313 -4.10 0.95 -18.18
N PRO A 314 -5.18 0.15 -18.18
CA PRO A 314 -6.29 0.22 -19.13
C PRO A 314 -7.03 1.58 -19.01
N PRO A 315 -7.66 2.06 -20.10
CA PRO A 315 -8.36 3.35 -20.10
C PRO A 315 -9.61 3.32 -19.21
N ARG A 316 -9.53 3.97 -18.05
CA ARG A 316 -10.62 4.04 -17.08
C ARG A 316 -10.51 5.24 -16.15
N LEU A 317 -11.60 5.55 -15.47
CA LEU A 317 -11.60 6.49 -14.36
C LEU A 317 -10.76 5.94 -13.19
N ARG A 318 -9.96 6.81 -12.59
CA ARG A 318 -9.33 6.60 -11.29
C ARG A 318 -10.09 7.42 -10.26
N ALA A 319 -10.58 6.74 -9.23
CA ALA A 319 -11.36 7.32 -8.15
C ALA A 319 -10.53 8.27 -7.25
N THR A 320 -11.22 8.98 -6.36
CA THR A 320 -10.66 9.96 -5.42
C THR A 320 -9.60 9.32 -4.54
N PHE A 321 -9.92 8.17 -3.93
CA PHE A 321 -9.03 7.43 -3.05
C PHE A 321 -8.16 6.42 -3.81
N GLY A 322 -7.25 6.92 -4.65
CA GLY A 322 -6.15 6.11 -5.19
C GLY A 322 -5.03 5.83 -4.16
N ARG A 323 -5.09 6.51 -3.01
CA ARG A 323 -4.21 6.40 -1.83
C ARG A 323 -4.97 6.94 -0.60
N GLN A 324 -4.39 6.83 0.59
CA GLN A 324 -4.96 7.34 1.85
C GLN A 324 -4.84 8.87 1.99
N ALA A 325 -5.22 9.62 0.95
CA ALA A 325 -5.17 11.08 0.88
C ALA A 325 -6.03 11.58 -0.31
N ILE A 326 -6.45 12.84 -0.25
CA ILE A 326 -7.13 13.59 -1.31
C ILE A 326 -6.14 14.59 -1.94
N PRO A 327 -5.37 14.18 -2.96
CA PRO A 327 -4.49 15.08 -3.70
C PRO A 327 -5.25 16.02 -4.64
N MET A 328 -4.67 17.18 -4.89
CA MET A 328 -5.09 18.07 -5.97
C MET A 328 -4.82 17.41 -7.33
N VAL A 329 -5.84 17.36 -8.19
CA VAL A 329 -5.75 16.89 -9.57
C VAL A 329 -5.91 18.06 -10.54
N TRP A 330 -5.00 18.14 -11.51
CA TRP A 330 -4.89 19.25 -12.45
C TRP A 330 -5.76 19.07 -13.69
N ASP A 331 -5.90 17.84 -14.12
CA ASP A 331 -6.59 17.38 -15.32
C ASP A 331 -7.71 16.38 -14.94
N PRO A 332 -8.79 16.85 -14.28
CA PRO A 332 -9.78 15.96 -13.69
C PRO A 332 -10.65 15.28 -14.74
N ALA A 333 -11.04 14.05 -14.42
CA ALA A 333 -11.98 13.26 -15.22
C ALA A 333 -13.33 13.20 -14.52
N GLU A 334 -14.38 13.64 -15.20
CA GLU A 334 -15.75 13.57 -14.71
C GLU A 334 -16.48 12.41 -15.39
N ALA A 335 -17.00 11.48 -14.59
CA ALA A 335 -17.72 10.32 -15.10
C ALA A 335 -19.17 10.66 -15.50
N ASN A 336 -19.70 9.91 -16.45
CA ASN A 336 -21.14 9.83 -16.66
C ASN A 336 -21.74 8.76 -15.72
N ILE A 337 -22.65 9.18 -14.85
CA ILE A 337 -23.30 8.33 -13.84
C ILE A 337 -24.33 7.34 -14.43
N PHE A 338 -24.56 7.39 -15.76
CA PHE A 338 -25.50 6.54 -16.49
C PHE A 338 -24.85 5.76 -17.65
N ALA A 339 -23.52 5.72 -17.74
CA ALA A 339 -22.81 5.13 -18.88
C ALA A 339 -22.40 3.65 -18.71
N ASP A 340 -22.96 2.96 -17.71
CA ASP A 340 -22.61 1.56 -17.39
C ASP A 340 -21.10 1.31 -17.24
N ALA A 341 -20.38 2.34 -16.78
CA ALA A 341 -18.94 2.37 -16.61
C ALA A 341 -18.57 2.78 -15.17
N ALA A 342 -17.27 2.94 -14.89
CA ALA A 342 -16.82 3.47 -13.61
C ALA A 342 -17.43 4.87 -13.37
N GLY A 343 -18.16 5.03 -12.27
CA GLY A 343 -18.96 6.21 -11.98
C GLY A 343 -20.48 6.00 -12.05
N ASP A 344 -20.95 4.93 -12.70
CA ASP A 344 -22.38 4.59 -12.81
C ASP A 344 -22.92 3.97 -11.51
N PHE A 345 -24.06 4.47 -11.03
CA PHE A 345 -24.71 3.98 -9.81
C PHE A 345 -25.06 2.48 -9.86
N GLY A 346 -25.53 1.99 -11.02
CA GLY A 346 -25.85 0.59 -11.25
C GLY A 346 -24.64 -0.32 -11.08
N ARG A 347 -23.43 0.13 -11.46
CA ARG A 347 -22.19 -0.61 -11.22
C ARG A 347 -21.85 -0.69 -9.73
N CYS A 348 -22.14 0.37 -8.96
CA CYS A 348 -22.01 0.36 -7.50
C CYS A 348 -22.99 -0.65 -6.86
N VAL A 349 -24.23 -0.71 -7.36
CA VAL A 349 -25.25 -1.69 -6.93
C VAL A 349 -24.79 -3.12 -7.20
N LEU A 350 -24.39 -3.43 -8.43
CA LEU A 350 -23.96 -4.78 -8.80
C LEU A 350 -22.80 -5.27 -7.92
N SER A 351 -21.77 -4.43 -7.73
CA SER A 351 -20.61 -4.77 -6.91
C SER A 351 -20.98 -4.98 -5.44
N LEU A 352 -21.96 -4.26 -4.89
CA LEU A 352 -22.41 -4.46 -3.51
C LEU A 352 -23.22 -5.76 -3.38
N VAL A 353 -24.08 -6.04 -4.36
CA VAL A 353 -24.96 -7.20 -4.34
C VAL A 353 -24.15 -8.51 -4.40
N GLU A 354 -23.08 -8.57 -5.19
CA GLU A 354 -22.14 -9.72 -5.20
C GLU A 354 -21.62 -10.06 -3.80
N VAL A 355 -21.35 -9.05 -2.97
CA VAL A 355 -20.93 -9.25 -1.58
C VAL A 355 -22.11 -9.71 -0.72
N LEU A 356 -23.26 -9.07 -0.86
CA LEU A 356 -24.45 -9.36 -0.05
C LEU A 356 -24.97 -10.79 -0.27
N GLU A 357 -24.87 -11.32 -1.48
CA GLU A 357 -25.21 -12.72 -1.80
C GLU A 357 -24.33 -13.73 -1.05
N CYS A 358 -23.12 -13.33 -0.64
CA CYS A 358 -22.21 -14.14 0.16
C CYS A 358 -22.48 -14.03 1.68
N LEU A 359 -23.43 -13.19 2.12
CA LEU A 359 -23.73 -12.94 3.54
C LEU A 359 -25.01 -13.66 4.00
N GLY A 360 -25.31 -13.54 5.30
CA GLY A 360 -26.51 -14.14 5.91
C GLY A 360 -26.32 -15.59 6.36
N LEU A 361 -25.11 -15.94 6.81
CA LEU A 361 -24.86 -17.23 7.46
C LEU A 361 -25.71 -17.37 8.75
N PRO A 362 -26.10 -18.61 9.12
CA PRO A 362 -26.89 -18.86 10.33
C PRO A 362 -26.03 -18.55 11.57
N GLY A 363 -26.25 -17.38 12.16
CA GLY A 363 -25.55 -16.94 13.35
C GLY A 363 -26.04 -15.57 13.78
N ILE A 364 -26.13 -15.35 15.09
CA ILE A 364 -26.45 -14.04 15.66
C ILE A 364 -25.11 -13.36 15.96
N GLY A 365 -24.79 -12.32 15.18
CA GLY A 365 -23.66 -11.44 15.43
C GLY A 365 -24.14 -10.07 15.88
N ARG A 366 -23.35 -9.39 16.73
CA ARG A 366 -23.56 -7.99 17.12
C ARG A 366 -22.25 -7.22 16.94
N ALA A 367 -22.33 -5.98 16.44
CA ALA A 367 -21.23 -5.04 16.37
C ALA A 367 -21.54 -3.89 17.33
N ASN A 368 -20.55 -3.48 18.13
CA ASN A 368 -20.67 -2.32 19.00
C ASN A 368 -19.40 -1.48 18.87
N GLN A 369 -19.56 -0.16 18.78
CA GLN A 369 -18.45 0.77 18.87
C GLN A 369 -18.16 1.02 20.36
N GLN A 370 -16.89 0.85 20.75
CA GLN A 370 -16.40 1.06 22.11
C GLN A 370 -14.98 1.60 22.05
N ASP A 371 -14.63 2.47 23.00
CA ASP A 371 -13.26 2.93 23.21
C ASP A 371 -12.42 1.80 23.82
N ALA A 372 -11.39 1.36 23.10
CA ALA A 372 -10.49 0.30 23.54
C ALA A 372 -9.70 0.68 24.80
N THR A 373 -9.45 1.97 25.04
CA THR A 373 -8.72 2.46 26.23
C THR A 373 -9.55 2.38 27.51
N ALA A 374 -10.88 2.39 27.36
CA ALA A 374 -11.86 2.31 28.44
C ALA A 374 -12.52 0.93 28.56
N LEU A 375 -12.01 -0.07 27.82
CA LEU A 375 -12.62 -1.39 27.76
C LEU A 375 -12.53 -2.12 29.11
N VAL A 376 -13.66 -2.21 29.81
CA VAL A 376 -13.84 -3.03 31.02
C VAL A 376 -15.04 -3.93 30.82
N THR A 377 -14.86 -5.24 30.99
CA THR A 377 -15.90 -6.22 30.67
C THR A 377 -16.00 -7.26 31.77
N GLY A 378 -17.20 -7.79 32.02
CA GLY A 378 -17.40 -8.85 33.02
C GLY A 378 -17.01 -10.26 32.53
N THR A 379 -16.55 -10.38 31.28
CA THR A 379 -16.29 -11.67 30.62
C THR A 379 -15.04 -11.56 29.75
N LEU A 380 -14.08 -12.47 29.92
CA LEU A 380 -12.87 -12.50 29.09
C LEU A 380 -13.19 -12.67 27.60
N ARG A 381 -12.42 -12.01 26.73
CA ARG A 381 -12.64 -11.97 25.27
C ARG A 381 -11.45 -12.53 24.50
N VAL A 382 -11.68 -12.89 23.23
CA VAL A 382 -10.60 -13.15 22.27
C VAL A 382 -10.38 -11.87 21.46
N PHE A 383 -9.12 -11.42 21.37
CA PHE A 383 -8.77 -10.20 20.65
C PHE A 383 -8.04 -10.49 19.34
N SER A 384 -8.57 -9.91 18.26
CA SER A 384 -7.95 -9.86 16.94
C SER A 384 -8.14 -8.45 16.41
N THR A 385 -7.06 -7.67 16.30
CA THR A 385 -7.15 -6.21 16.12
C THR A 385 -6.10 -5.67 15.17
N ASP A 386 -6.45 -4.60 14.45
CA ASP A 386 -5.57 -3.80 13.58
C ASP A 386 -5.50 -2.36 14.16
N PRO A 387 -4.53 -2.06 15.03
CA PRO A 387 -4.45 -0.78 15.72
C PRO A 387 -4.03 0.36 14.78
N PRO A 388 -4.32 1.63 15.14
CA PRO A 388 -3.92 2.78 14.34
C PRO A 388 -2.38 2.91 14.24
N TYR A 389 -1.90 3.29 13.04
CA TYR A 389 -0.48 3.39 12.71
C TYR A 389 0.08 4.80 12.90
N TYR A 390 0.28 5.23 14.15
CA TYR A 390 0.92 6.50 14.51
C TYR A 390 0.33 7.72 13.78
N ASP A 391 0.99 8.22 12.74
CA ASP A 391 0.56 9.37 11.92
C ASP A 391 0.38 9.02 10.43
N ASN A 392 0.25 7.74 10.10
CA ASN A 392 0.16 7.26 8.72
C ASN A 392 -1.14 7.72 8.02
N ILE A 393 -2.26 7.66 8.73
CA ILE A 393 -3.60 7.90 8.18
C ILE A 393 -4.43 8.73 9.18
N GLY A 394 -5.06 9.79 8.68
CA GLY A 394 -6.04 10.58 9.44
C GLY A 394 -7.43 10.07 9.12
N TYR A 395 -7.82 8.93 9.69
CA TYR A 395 -9.10 8.28 9.41
C TYR A 395 -10.27 9.20 9.71
N ALA A 396 -10.22 9.94 10.82
CA ALA A 396 -11.33 10.80 11.19
C ALA A 396 -11.50 11.96 10.21
N ASP A 397 -10.42 12.53 9.67
CA ASP A 397 -10.51 13.59 8.65
C ASP A 397 -10.95 13.05 7.28
N LEU A 398 -10.43 11.88 6.87
CA LEU A 398 -10.77 11.28 5.59
C LEU A 398 -12.20 10.71 5.57
N SER A 399 -12.69 10.19 6.70
CA SER A 399 -14.04 9.63 6.80
C SER A 399 -15.14 10.68 6.71
N ASP A 400 -14.85 11.95 7.01
CA ASP A 400 -15.82 13.04 6.81
C ASP A 400 -16.29 13.14 5.36
N PHE A 401 -15.43 12.80 4.39
CA PHE A 401 -15.80 12.72 2.97
C PHE A 401 -17.03 11.84 2.73
N PHE A 402 -17.10 10.68 3.40
CA PHE A 402 -18.21 9.74 3.30
C PHE A 402 -19.34 10.12 4.28
N TYR A 403 -18.97 10.52 5.50
CA TYR A 403 -19.90 10.83 6.59
C TYR A 403 -20.94 11.87 6.19
N VAL A 404 -20.54 12.95 5.49
CA VAL A 404 -21.48 14.02 5.11
C VAL A 404 -22.61 13.52 4.19
N TRP A 405 -22.32 12.59 3.28
CA TRP A 405 -23.29 12.00 2.36
C TRP A 405 -24.13 10.93 3.07
N LEU A 406 -23.48 10.02 3.81
CA LEU A 406 -24.17 8.99 4.59
C LEU A 406 -25.12 9.61 5.61
N ARG A 407 -24.72 10.70 6.27
CA ARG A 407 -25.56 11.44 7.21
C ARG A 407 -26.84 11.96 6.56
N ARG A 408 -26.77 12.47 5.34
CA ARG A 408 -27.96 12.95 4.62
C ARG A 408 -28.96 11.81 4.40
N ALA A 409 -28.49 10.65 3.96
CA ALA A 409 -29.33 9.51 3.62
C ALA A 409 -29.81 8.69 4.85
N LEU A 410 -28.98 8.58 5.89
CA LEU A 410 -29.15 7.58 6.96
C LEU A 410 -29.43 8.16 8.34
N LYS A 411 -29.34 9.48 8.54
CA LYS A 411 -29.74 10.09 9.82
C LYS A 411 -31.18 9.73 10.25
N PRO A 412 -32.17 9.57 9.35
CA PRO A 412 -33.50 9.10 9.74
C PRO A 412 -33.57 7.66 10.25
N ILE A 413 -32.53 6.85 10.02
CA ILE A 413 -32.45 5.43 10.41
C ILE A 413 -31.53 5.24 11.62
N TYR A 414 -30.43 5.98 11.67
CA TYR A 414 -29.44 5.95 12.75
C TYR A 414 -29.18 7.37 13.31
N PRO A 415 -30.18 8.01 13.93
CA PRO A 415 -30.04 9.35 14.49
C PRO A 415 -28.88 9.47 15.50
N ALA A 416 -28.59 8.42 16.28
CA ALA A 416 -27.51 8.45 17.25
C ALA A 416 -26.12 8.47 16.58
N LEU A 417 -25.90 7.62 15.57
CA LEU A 417 -24.64 7.58 14.81
C LEU A 417 -24.39 8.87 14.01
N PHE A 418 -25.47 9.52 13.54
CA PHE A 418 -25.41 10.72 12.70
C PHE A 418 -25.81 12.01 13.44
N ALA A 419 -25.66 12.02 14.77
CA ALA A 419 -26.02 13.16 15.61
C ALA A 419 -25.14 14.40 15.33
N THR A 420 -23.83 14.21 15.18
CA THR A 420 -22.86 15.27 14.94
C THR A 420 -22.85 15.73 13.48
N VAL A 421 -22.16 16.83 13.20
CA VAL A 421 -22.02 17.40 11.84
C VAL A 421 -20.84 16.76 11.09
N ALA A 422 -19.80 16.35 11.82
CA ALA A 422 -18.61 15.63 11.37
C ALA A 422 -18.28 14.50 12.37
N VAL A 423 -17.41 13.56 12.00
CA VAL A 423 -17.01 12.48 12.93
C VAL A 423 -16.11 13.02 14.05
N PRO A 424 -16.13 12.43 15.27
CA PRO A 424 -15.27 12.85 16.37
C PRO A 424 -13.78 12.80 16.01
N LYS A 425 -13.06 13.91 16.25
CA LYS A 425 -11.61 14.04 15.96
C LYS A 425 -10.73 13.90 17.20
N ALA A 426 -11.26 14.27 18.37
CA ALA A 426 -10.49 14.31 19.62
C ALA A 426 -10.16 12.92 20.17
N GLU A 427 -11.05 11.95 19.93
CA GLU A 427 -10.93 10.57 20.40
C GLU A 427 -10.09 9.69 19.44
N GLU A 428 -9.75 10.18 18.24
CA GLU A 428 -8.91 9.44 17.31
C GLU A 428 -7.47 9.33 17.85
N LEU A 429 -7.02 8.10 18.09
CA LEU A 429 -5.66 7.83 18.52
C LEU A 429 -4.67 7.96 17.36
N VAL A 430 -4.23 9.19 17.09
CA VAL A 430 -3.30 9.55 15.99
C VAL A 430 -2.23 10.52 16.47
N ALA A 431 -0.99 10.36 16.02
CA ALA A 431 0.14 11.22 16.39
C ALA A 431 0.27 12.45 15.46
N THR A 432 -0.77 13.27 15.41
CA THR A 432 -0.84 14.42 14.49
C THR A 432 -0.46 15.74 15.17
N PRO A 433 0.67 16.40 14.80
CA PRO A 433 1.15 17.59 15.51
C PRO A 433 0.16 18.74 15.60
N HIS A 434 -0.61 18.97 14.53
CA HIS A 434 -1.58 20.08 14.47
C HIS A 434 -2.77 19.89 15.43
N ARG A 435 -3.08 18.65 15.85
CA ARG A 435 -4.16 18.34 16.79
C ARG A 435 -3.74 18.44 18.26
N HIS A 436 -2.46 18.20 18.55
CA HIS A 436 -1.96 18.11 19.93
C HIS A 436 -1.03 19.27 20.32
N GLY A 437 -0.89 20.29 19.47
CA GLY A 437 -0.08 21.47 19.78
C GLY A 437 1.42 21.24 19.70
N GLY A 438 1.87 20.35 18.79
CA GLY A 438 3.28 20.05 18.55
C GLY A 438 3.56 18.55 18.43
N LYS A 439 4.75 18.22 17.90
CA LYS A 439 5.17 16.83 17.64
C LYS A 439 5.28 16.01 18.94
N GLU A 440 5.91 16.57 19.98
CA GLU A 440 6.15 15.87 21.26
C GLU A 440 4.85 15.51 21.99
N LYS A 441 3.88 16.44 21.99
CA LYS A 441 2.56 16.21 22.60
C LYS A 441 1.74 15.19 21.82
N ALA A 442 1.82 15.21 20.48
CA ALA A 442 1.16 14.23 19.63
C ALA A 442 1.73 12.82 19.85
N GLU A 443 3.05 12.71 19.95
CA GLU A 443 3.73 11.46 20.26
C GLU A 443 3.29 10.95 21.63
N SER A 444 3.35 11.80 22.67
CA SER A 444 2.97 11.44 24.03
C SER A 444 1.50 10.99 24.15
N PHE A 445 0.57 11.68 23.46
CA PHE A 445 -0.83 11.30 23.38
C PHE A 445 -1.00 9.90 22.77
N PHE A 446 -0.36 9.66 21.62
CA PHE A 446 -0.43 8.37 20.95
C PHE A 446 0.17 7.24 21.80
N LEU A 447 1.34 7.46 22.40
CA LEU A 447 2.01 6.50 23.26
C LEU A 447 1.15 6.10 24.46
N ALA A 448 0.60 7.10 25.16
CA ALA A 448 -0.23 6.87 26.34
C ALA A 448 -1.51 6.11 25.98
N GLY A 449 -2.22 6.53 24.93
CA GLY A 449 -3.45 5.86 24.50
C GLY A 449 -3.20 4.44 23.97
N MET A 450 -2.12 4.22 23.22
CA MET A 450 -1.76 2.88 22.73
C MET A 450 -1.37 1.96 23.88
N ALA A 451 -0.57 2.44 24.83
CA ALA A 451 -0.23 1.67 26.03
C ALA A 451 -1.48 1.30 26.82
N GLN A 452 -2.39 2.26 27.04
CA GLN A 452 -3.63 2.02 27.76
C GLN A 452 -4.52 0.99 27.04
N ALA A 453 -4.68 1.11 25.72
CA ALA A 453 -5.43 0.14 24.92
C ALA A 453 -4.82 -1.27 25.04
N MET A 454 -3.49 -1.40 24.88
CA MET A 454 -2.81 -2.68 24.99
C MET A 454 -2.95 -3.28 26.40
N THR A 455 -2.87 -2.45 27.45
CA THR A 455 -3.12 -2.90 28.84
C THR A 455 -4.54 -3.44 29.00
N ARG A 456 -5.56 -2.74 28.49
CA ARG A 456 -6.95 -3.26 28.53
C ARG A 456 -7.10 -4.59 27.81
N LEU A 457 -6.48 -4.73 26.64
CA LEU A 457 -6.49 -5.99 25.89
C LEU A 457 -5.82 -7.12 26.69
N ALA A 458 -4.67 -6.85 27.31
CA ALA A 458 -3.94 -7.82 28.12
C ALA A 458 -4.73 -8.26 29.38
N GLU A 459 -5.43 -7.33 30.03
CA GLU A 459 -6.27 -7.61 31.21
C GLU A 459 -7.52 -8.41 30.87
N GLN A 460 -8.12 -8.16 29.70
CA GLN A 460 -9.43 -8.70 29.33
C GLN A 460 -9.33 -9.93 28.42
N THR A 461 -8.13 -10.31 27.98
CA THR A 461 -7.96 -11.45 27.05
C THR A 461 -8.17 -12.78 27.77
N HIS A 462 -8.83 -13.70 27.09
CA HIS A 462 -8.97 -15.06 27.59
C HIS A 462 -7.63 -15.81 27.48
N PRO A 463 -7.09 -16.40 28.57
CA PRO A 463 -5.73 -16.97 28.59
C PRO A 463 -5.54 -18.18 27.66
N ALA A 464 -6.62 -18.91 27.34
CA ALA A 464 -6.55 -20.03 26.41
C ALA A 464 -6.21 -19.61 24.96
N PHE A 465 -6.59 -18.39 24.55
CA PHE A 465 -6.47 -17.93 23.17
C PHE A 465 -5.39 -16.85 23.05
N PRO A 466 -4.65 -16.81 21.93
CA PRO A 466 -3.72 -15.72 21.68
C PRO A 466 -4.46 -14.41 21.35
N VAL A 467 -3.82 -13.30 21.67
CA VAL A 467 -4.14 -11.98 21.10
C VAL A 467 -3.43 -11.89 19.75
N THR A 468 -4.16 -11.48 18.71
CA THR A 468 -3.57 -11.26 17.38
C THR A 468 -3.61 -9.79 17.01
N ILE A 469 -2.46 -9.24 16.64
CA ILE A 469 -2.33 -7.82 16.29
C ILE A 469 -1.78 -7.72 14.86
N TYR A 470 -2.59 -7.19 13.96
CA TYR A 470 -2.20 -6.93 12.58
C TYR A 470 -1.32 -5.69 12.54
N TYR A 471 -0.23 -5.76 11.79
CA TYR A 471 0.67 -4.63 11.64
C TYR A 471 1.32 -4.62 10.26
N ALA A 472 1.19 -3.52 9.52
CA ALA A 472 1.77 -3.31 8.20
C ALA A 472 2.54 -1.99 8.17
N PHE A 473 3.76 -1.97 8.69
CA PHE A 473 4.61 -0.77 8.65
C PHE A 473 5.91 -1.05 7.90
N LYS A 474 6.17 -0.25 6.87
CA LYS A 474 7.48 -0.22 6.22
C LYS A 474 8.46 0.38 7.22
N GLN A 475 9.54 -0.33 7.51
CA GLN A 475 10.73 0.28 8.07
C GLN A 475 11.27 1.26 7.02
N SER A 476 10.68 2.45 6.92
CA SER A 476 11.24 3.51 6.11
C SER A 476 12.48 3.98 6.87
N GLU A 477 13.64 3.63 6.35
CA GLU A 477 14.92 4.24 6.70
C GLU A 477 14.80 5.75 6.51
N SER A 478 14.45 6.46 7.57
CA SER A 478 14.78 7.87 7.69
C SER A 478 16.19 7.92 8.26
N GLU A 479 17.19 7.60 7.42
CA GLU A 479 18.58 7.99 7.69
C GLU A 479 18.64 9.51 7.74
N SER A 480 18.39 10.08 8.91
CA SER A 480 19.01 11.33 9.26
C SER A 480 20.39 11.00 9.84
N GLU A 481 21.41 11.79 9.49
CA GLU A 481 22.82 11.68 9.91
C GLU A 481 23.05 11.73 11.43
N LYS A 482 22.01 11.54 12.25
CA LYS A 482 22.05 11.37 13.70
C LYS A 482 21.11 10.25 14.17
N GLY A 483 21.24 9.01 13.67
CA GLY A 483 20.83 7.77 14.38
C GLY A 483 19.39 7.64 14.92
N THR A 484 18.44 8.46 14.47
CA THR A 484 17.04 8.46 14.90
C THR A 484 16.13 7.91 13.81
N ALA A 485 16.26 6.61 13.54
CA ALA A 485 15.32 5.85 12.71
C ALA A 485 14.85 4.61 13.47
N SER A 486 13.63 4.64 14.02
CA SER A 486 12.74 3.50 14.36
C SER A 486 11.68 3.89 15.42
N THR A 487 11.06 5.07 15.37
CA THR A 487 10.10 5.45 16.44
C THR A 487 8.84 4.59 16.43
N GLY A 488 8.21 4.32 15.28
CA GLY A 488 6.94 3.56 15.22
C GLY A 488 6.99 2.11 15.71
N TRP A 489 7.93 1.29 15.20
CA TRP A 489 8.09 -0.12 15.59
C TRP A 489 8.49 -0.27 17.06
N GLU A 490 9.42 0.57 17.52
CA GLU A 490 9.91 0.55 18.89
C GLU A 490 8.79 0.91 19.87
N THR A 491 8.12 2.04 19.62
CA THR A 491 6.98 2.54 20.38
C THR A 491 5.90 1.48 20.56
N PHE A 492 5.48 0.87 19.46
CA PHE A 492 4.36 -0.05 19.46
C PHE A 492 4.69 -1.35 20.20
N LEU A 493 5.83 -1.97 19.88
CA LEU A 493 6.29 -3.17 20.59
C LEU A 493 6.49 -2.91 22.09
N ASN A 494 7.05 -1.74 22.44
CA ASN A 494 7.24 -1.35 23.82
C ASN A 494 5.89 -1.23 24.54
N ALA A 495 4.85 -0.68 23.91
CA ALA A 495 3.50 -0.65 24.46
C ALA A 495 2.93 -2.06 24.70
N VAL A 496 3.10 -2.98 23.74
CA VAL A 496 2.67 -4.39 23.87
C VAL A 496 3.40 -5.10 25.03
N ILE A 497 4.72 -4.97 25.10
CA ILE A 497 5.54 -5.63 26.13
C ILE A 497 5.26 -5.06 27.53
N ARG A 498 5.09 -3.74 27.64
CA ARG A 498 4.75 -3.05 28.90
C ARG A 498 3.34 -3.38 29.37
N ALA A 499 2.41 -3.62 28.45
CA ALA A 499 1.07 -4.10 28.78
C ALA A 499 1.05 -5.52 29.36
N GLY A 500 2.20 -6.21 29.41
CA GLY A 500 2.31 -7.57 29.95
C GLY A 500 2.05 -8.65 28.90
N LEU A 501 2.03 -8.30 27.61
CA LEU A 501 1.98 -9.28 26.52
C LEU A 501 3.39 -9.68 26.09
N GLY A 502 3.65 -10.98 26.04
CA GLY A 502 4.78 -11.56 25.33
C GLY A 502 4.40 -11.84 23.87
N ILE A 503 5.34 -11.65 22.96
CA ILE A 503 5.22 -12.07 21.56
C ILE A 503 5.61 -13.53 21.49
N ASN A 504 4.77 -14.36 20.88
CA ASN A 504 5.00 -15.80 20.77
C ASN A 504 5.26 -16.24 19.33
N GLY A 505 4.91 -15.39 18.35
CA GLY A 505 5.20 -15.67 16.95
C GLY A 505 4.72 -14.55 16.05
N THR A 506 5.03 -14.70 14.77
CA THR A 506 4.56 -13.81 13.70
C THR A 506 4.08 -14.61 12.52
N TRP A 507 2.99 -14.15 11.93
CA TRP A 507 2.39 -14.76 10.77
C TRP A 507 2.39 -13.74 9.63
N PRO A 508 3.19 -13.95 8.57
CA PRO A 508 3.13 -13.11 7.39
C PRO A 508 1.81 -13.38 6.67
N ILE A 509 1.08 -12.31 6.34
CA ILE A 509 -0.18 -12.37 5.58
C ILE A 509 -0.05 -11.55 4.31
N ARG A 510 -0.38 -12.16 3.17
CA ARG A 510 -0.47 -11.46 1.90
C ARG A 510 -1.81 -10.70 1.86
N SER A 511 -1.76 -9.44 2.23
CA SER A 511 -2.93 -8.56 2.34
C SER A 511 -3.15 -7.68 1.09
N GLU A 512 -2.18 -7.63 0.17
CA GLU A 512 -2.20 -6.71 -0.97
C GLU A 512 -2.67 -7.35 -2.29
N LEU A 513 -3.55 -6.65 -3.02
CA LEU A 513 -3.95 -7.00 -4.38
C LEU A 513 -2.77 -6.81 -5.34
N ALA A 514 -2.49 -7.82 -6.18
CA ALA A 514 -1.44 -7.76 -7.21
C ALA A 514 -1.58 -6.59 -8.20
N THR A 515 -2.77 -5.97 -8.27
CA THR A 515 -3.13 -4.86 -9.16
C THR A 515 -3.06 -3.48 -8.50
N ARG A 516 -2.50 -3.34 -7.28
CA ARG A 516 -2.36 -2.04 -6.63
C ARG A 516 -1.47 -1.11 -7.48
N ASN A 517 -1.99 0.06 -7.85
CA ASN A 517 -1.32 1.03 -8.73
C ASN A 517 0.05 1.54 -8.21
N VAL A 518 0.33 1.40 -6.91
CA VAL A 518 1.62 1.80 -6.29
C VAL A 518 2.69 0.71 -6.47
N GLY A 519 2.29 -0.56 -6.70
CA GLY A 519 3.19 -1.71 -6.74
C GLY A 519 3.92 -1.94 -8.07
N ARG A 520 3.72 -1.09 -9.09
CA ARG A 520 4.33 -1.31 -10.41
C ARG A 520 5.81 -0.90 -10.49
N ASP A 521 6.26 0.03 -9.63
CA ASP A 521 7.63 0.56 -9.64
C ASP A 521 8.22 0.81 -8.23
N THR A 522 7.54 0.35 -7.17
CA THR A 522 8.09 0.45 -5.79
C THR A 522 8.14 -0.91 -5.15
N ASN A 523 9.29 -1.26 -4.54
CA ASN A 523 9.43 -2.32 -3.53
C ASN A 523 8.57 -1.96 -2.30
N ALA A 524 7.25 -1.99 -2.48
CA ALA A 524 6.26 -1.91 -1.43
C ALA A 524 6.10 -3.32 -0.86
N LEU A 525 6.08 -3.44 0.48
CA LEU A 525 5.87 -4.70 1.20
C LEU A 525 4.66 -5.43 0.60
N ALA A 526 4.86 -6.68 0.21
CA ALA A 526 3.79 -7.51 -0.33
C ALA A 526 2.93 -8.12 0.79
N SER A 527 3.41 -8.07 2.05
CA SER A 527 2.78 -8.70 3.21
C SER A 527 2.64 -7.76 4.42
N SER A 528 1.51 -7.85 5.12
CA SER A 528 1.37 -7.43 6.52
C SER A 528 1.89 -8.55 7.44
N ILE A 529 2.18 -8.24 8.70
CA ILE A 529 2.55 -9.24 9.70
C ILE A 529 1.50 -9.24 10.81
N ILE A 530 1.08 -10.42 11.24
CA ILE A 530 0.26 -10.60 12.43
C ILE A 530 1.19 -10.99 13.58
N LEU A 531 1.28 -10.17 14.61
CA LEU A 531 1.91 -10.53 15.88
C LEU A 531 0.95 -11.43 16.66
N VAL A 532 1.44 -12.59 17.09
CA VAL A 532 0.72 -13.51 17.98
C VAL A 532 1.26 -13.30 19.39
N CYS A 533 0.40 -12.83 20.28
CA CYS A 533 0.76 -12.44 21.64
C CYS A 533 -0.01 -13.26 22.67
N ARG A 534 0.60 -13.50 23.83
CA ARG A 534 -0.03 -14.06 25.02
C ARG A 534 0.40 -13.28 26.25
N PRO A 535 -0.41 -13.26 27.33
CA PRO A 535 0.06 -12.74 28.61
C PRO A 535 1.39 -13.39 29.01
N ARG A 536 2.38 -12.56 29.37
CA ARG A 536 3.67 -13.01 29.87
C ARG A 536 3.47 -13.68 31.24
N ALA A 537 4.27 -14.71 31.52
CA ALA A 537 4.27 -15.34 32.83
C ALA A 537 4.68 -14.34 33.92
N VAL A 538 4.06 -14.43 35.10
CA VAL A 538 4.30 -13.51 36.23
C VAL A 538 5.72 -13.69 36.81
N ASP A 539 6.33 -14.85 36.59
CA ASP A 539 7.65 -15.27 37.07
C ASP A 539 8.67 -15.43 35.92
N ALA A 540 8.49 -14.69 34.82
CA ALA A 540 9.31 -14.80 33.61
C ALA A 540 10.81 -14.56 33.85
N GLY A 541 11.18 -13.78 34.87
CA GLY A 541 12.57 -13.55 35.28
C GLY A 541 13.37 -12.74 34.25
N THR A 542 14.68 -12.62 34.48
CA THR A 542 15.57 -11.80 33.64
C THR A 542 16.74 -12.60 33.07
N ILE A 543 17.24 -12.19 31.90
CA ILE A 543 18.45 -12.77 31.28
C ILE A 543 19.47 -11.69 30.92
N SER A 544 20.72 -12.07 30.71
CA SER A 544 21.76 -11.15 30.19
C SER A 544 21.68 -10.98 28.68
N ARG A 545 22.18 -9.86 28.16
CA ARG A 545 22.38 -9.63 26.71
C ARG A 545 23.11 -10.78 26.01
N ARG A 546 24.11 -11.38 26.66
CA ARG A 546 24.87 -12.52 26.11
C ARG A 546 23.98 -13.75 25.91
N GLN A 547 23.11 -14.04 26.87
CA GLN A 547 22.14 -15.13 26.75
C GLN A 547 21.10 -14.83 25.68
N PHE A 548 20.65 -13.58 25.57
CA PHE A 548 19.72 -13.16 24.52
C PHE A 548 20.31 -13.40 23.12
N VAL A 549 21.53 -12.93 22.86
CA VAL A 549 22.22 -13.15 21.57
C VAL A 549 22.43 -14.63 21.28
N ARG A 550 22.78 -15.44 22.29
CA ARG A 550 22.89 -16.89 22.12
C ARG A 550 21.58 -17.51 21.66
N GLN A 551 20.47 -17.16 22.31
CA GLN A 551 19.15 -17.68 21.95
C GLN A 551 18.70 -17.21 20.55
N LEU A 552 19.03 -15.98 20.14
CA LEU A 552 18.81 -15.51 18.78
C LEU A 552 19.54 -16.41 17.77
N ASN A 553 20.83 -16.68 18.00
CA ASN A 553 21.63 -17.53 17.11
C ASN A 553 21.16 -18.98 17.05
N GLU A 554 20.52 -19.49 18.10
CA GLU A 554 19.92 -20.84 18.12
C GLU A 554 18.55 -20.88 17.42
N THR A 555 17.73 -19.85 17.58
CA THR A 555 16.30 -19.87 17.17
C THR A 555 16.07 -19.29 15.78
N LEU A 556 16.76 -18.21 15.43
CA LEU A 556 16.55 -17.51 14.16
C LEU A 556 16.84 -18.37 12.92
N PRO A 557 17.88 -19.23 12.89
CA PRO A 557 18.10 -20.14 11.76
C PRO A 557 16.92 -21.10 11.53
N LEU A 558 16.38 -21.69 12.61
CA LEU A 558 15.24 -22.61 12.55
C LEU A 558 13.97 -21.89 12.09
N ALA A 559 13.74 -20.67 12.58
CA ALA A 559 12.60 -19.87 12.18
C ALA A 559 12.69 -19.45 10.70
N LEU A 560 13.89 -19.11 10.22
CA LEU A 560 14.12 -18.77 8.82
C LEU A 560 13.90 -19.99 7.91
N ASP A 561 14.37 -21.17 8.31
CA ASP A 561 14.11 -22.42 7.58
C ASP A 561 12.61 -22.73 7.53
N ALA A 562 11.89 -22.63 8.65
CA ALA A 562 10.44 -22.82 8.68
C ALA A 562 9.67 -21.81 7.80
N MET A 563 10.13 -20.56 7.73
CA MET A 563 9.51 -19.52 6.90
C MET A 563 9.82 -19.67 5.41
N THR A 564 10.96 -20.25 5.06
CA THR A 564 11.40 -20.45 3.66
C THR A 564 11.10 -21.85 3.14
N ARG A 565 10.86 -22.82 4.04
CA ARG A 565 10.78 -24.26 3.78
C ARG A 565 11.97 -24.76 2.95
N ALA A 566 13.15 -24.19 3.21
CA ALA A 566 14.37 -24.48 2.46
C ALA A 566 14.82 -25.94 2.63
N SER A 567 14.70 -26.47 3.84
CA SER A 567 14.98 -27.89 4.15
C SER A 567 14.03 -28.88 3.47
N GLU A 568 12.85 -28.44 3.04
CA GLU A 568 11.82 -29.28 2.38
C GLU A 568 11.83 -29.17 0.84
N GLY A 569 12.71 -28.35 0.26
CA GLY A 569 12.82 -28.15 -1.19
C GLY A 569 11.59 -27.48 -1.84
N LEU A 570 10.76 -26.81 -1.04
CA LEU A 570 9.52 -26.18 -1.48
C LEU A 570 9.69 -24.67 -1.73
N HIS A 571 8.83 -24.10 -2.58
CA HIS A 571 8.81 -22.65 -2.78
C HIS A 571 8.45 -21.90 -1.48
N SER A 572 9.28 -20.92 -1.12
CA SER A 572 9.09 -20.08 0.05
C SER A 572 7.73 -19.38 0.02
N PRO A 573 6.88 -19.54 1.05
CA PRO A 573 5.61 -18.81 1.16
C PRO A 573 5.82 -17.32 1.44
N VAL A 574 7.01 -16.92 1.93
CA VAL A 574 7.37 -15.52 2.21
C VAL A 574 8.32 -15.00 1.12
N ALA A 575 8.04 -13.81 0.58
CA ALA A 575 8.92 -13.21 -0.41
C ALA A 575 10.26 -12.79 0.22
N PRO A 576 11.39 -12.85 -0.52
CA PRO A 576 12.70 -12.51 0.03
C PRO A 576 12.78 -11.11 0.65
N VAL A 577 12.10 -10.13 0.05
CA VAL A 577 12.00 -8.75 0.56
C VAL A 577 11.25 -8.63 1.89
N ASP A 578 10.44 -9.64 2.23
CA ASP A 578 9.62 -9.67 3.45
C ASP A 578 10.31 -10.48 4.58
N LEU A 579 11.39 -11.22 4.28
CA LEU A 579 12.10 -12.06 5.28
C LEU A 579 12.73 -11.23 6.42
N SER A 580 13.24 -10.04 6.11
CA SER A 580 13.79 -9.13 7.13
C SER A 580 12.75 -8.65 8.13
N GLN A 581 11.49 -8.53 7.71
CA GLN A 581 10.40 -8.21 8.61
C GLN A 581 9.87 -9.45 9.32
N ALA A 582 9.79 -10.59 8.62
CA ALA A 582 9.28 -11.83 9.17
C ALA A 582 10.15 -12.37 10.33
N ILE A 583 11.46 -12.14 10.30
CA ILE A 583 12.39 -12.58 11.37
C ILE A 583 12.26 -11.77 12.67
N ILE A 584 11.67 -10.57 12.59
CA ILE A 584 11.50 -9.72 13.77
C ILE A 584 10.63 -10.43 14.81
N GLY A 585 9.61 -11.18 14.38
CA GLY A 585 8.75 -11.92 15.28
C GLY A 585 9.45 -12.94 16.15
N PRO A 586 10.13 -13.95 15.56
CA PRO A 586 10.93 -14.92 16.31
C PRO A 586 11.95 -14.26 17.24
N GLY A 587 12.64 -13.21 16.78
CA GLY A 587 13.61 -12.48 17.59
C GLY A 587 12.97 -11.76 18.78
N MET A 588 11.87 -11.06 18.54
CA MET A 588 11.10 -10.36 19.58
C MET A 588 10.37 -11.32 20.51
N ALA A 589 10.07 -12.54 20.07
CA ALA A 589 9.49 -13.57 20.92
C ALA A 589 10.47 -14.05 22.00
N ILE A 590 11.77 -14.02 21.74
CA ILE A 590 12.78 -14.27 22.76
C ILE A 590 12.86 -13.08 23.72
N PHE A 591 12.95 -11.87 23.17
CA PHE A 591 13.11 -10.65 23.98
C PHE A 591 11.94 -10.44 24.96
N SER A 592 10.71 -10.59 24.47
CA SER A 592 9.48 -10.34 25.23
C SER A 592 9.04 -11.49 26.14
N ARG A 593 9.75 -12.62 26.11
CA ARG A 593 9.50 -13.77 27.00
C ARG A 593 9.88 -13.47 28.45
N TYR A 594 10.88 -12.62 28.65
CA TYR A 594 11.46 -12.28 29.94
C TYR A 594 10.94 -10.93 30.45
N ASP A 595 11.03 -10.69 31.76
CA ASP A 595 10.69 -9.40 32.36
C ASP A 595 11.67 -8.31 31.92
N ALA A 596 12.95 -8.66 31.79
CA ALA A 596 13.97 -7.82 31.19
C ALA A 596 15.14 -8.63 30.63
N VAL A 597 15.73 -8.12 29.55
CA VAL A 597 17.09 -8.47 29.13
C VAL A 597 18.01 -7.39 29.68
N LEU A 598 19.03 -7.74 30.47
CA LEU A 598 19.92 -6.79 31.11
C LEU A 598 21.21 -6.59 30.29
N GLU A 599 21.59 -5.33 30.16
CA GLU A 599 22.90 -4.90 29.65
C GLU A 599 24.00 -5.18 30.69
N ALA A 600 25.27 -5.02 30.28
CA ALA A 600 26.42 -5.28 31.15
C ALA A 600 26.47 -4.35 32.39
N ASP A 601 25.86 -3.17 32.30
CA ASP A 601 25.73 -2.21 33.39
C ASP A 601 24.51 -2.47 34.30
N GLY A 602 23.75 -3.55 34.04
CA GLY A 602 22.56 -3.93 34.79
C GLY A 602 21.28 -3.19 34.38
N THR A 603 21.34 -2.29 33.39
CA THR A 603 20.15 -1.60 32.87
C THR A 603 19.33 -2.51 31.95
N PRO A 604 17.99 -2.36 31.89
CA PRO A 604 17.18 -3.07 30.90
C PRO A 604 17.51 -2.62 29.47
N MET A 605 17.82 -3.60 28.61
CA MET A 605 17.97 -3.43 27.18
C MET A 605 16.68 -2.86 26.57
N THR A 606 16.83 -1.88 25.69
CA THR A 606 15.69 -1.28 25.00
C THR A 606 15.19 -2.16 23.85
N VAL A 607 13.92 -1.99 23.47
CA VAL A 607 13.35 -2.62 22.26
C VAL A 607 14.16 -2.23 21.01
N LYS A 608 14.65 -0.99 20.92
CA LYS A 608 15.52 -0.54 19.83
C LYS A 608 16.77 -1.40 19.71
N THR A 609 17.47 -1.61 20.82
CA THR A 609 18.69 -2.44 20.85
C THR A 609 18.37 -3.88 20.45
N ALA A 610 17.25 -4.44 20.92
CA ALA A 610 16.83 -5.78 20.54
C ALA A 610 16.56 -5.90 19.03
N LEU A 611 15.81 -4.96 18.45
CA LEU A 611 15.55 -4.91 17.01
C LEU A 611 16.84 -4.79 16.18
N GLN A 612 17.79 -3.98 16.62
CA GLN A 612 19.09 -3.86 15.95
C GLN A 612 19.85 -5.19 15.94
N LEU A 613 19.83 -5.93 17.05
CA LEU A 613 20.47 -7.25 17.14
C LEU A 613 19.76 -8.29 16.26
N ILE A 614 18.43 -8.26 16.19
CA ILE A 614 17.65 -9.16 15.35
C ILE A 614 17.89 -8.88 13.86
N ASN A 615 17.83 -7.61 13.46
CA ASN A 615 18.04 -7.22 12.05
C ASN A 615 19.47 -7.51 11.57
N ARG A 616 20.46 -7.47 12.48
CA ARG A 616 21.85 -7.85 12.15
C ARG A 616 21.96 -9.29 11.64
N PHE A 617 21.05 -10.19 12.03
CA PHE A 617 21.06 -11.56 11.54
C PHE A 617 20.91 -11.67 10.01
N LEU A 618 20.33 -10.65 9.35
CA LEU A 618 20.11 -10.62 7.90
C LEU A 618 20.83 -9.46 7.19
N ALA A 619 21.61 -8.64 7.90
CA ALA A 619 22.24 -7.45 7.33
C ALA A 619 23.41 -7.78 6.39
N GLU A 620 23.46 -7.16 5.21
CA GLU A 620 24.53 -7.36 4.22
C GLU A 620 25.81 -6.59 4.52
N ASP A 621 25.72 -5.55 5.36
CA ASP A 621 26.76 -4.55 5.58
C ASP A 621 27.96 -5.03 6.39
N ASP A 622 27.91 -6.24 6.95
CA ASP A 622 29.03 -6.84 7.70
C ASP A 622 30.05 -7.58 6.80
N PHE A 623 29.78 -7.70 5.48
CA PHE A 623 30.76 -8.20 4.52
C PHE A 623 31.69 -7.09 4.02
N ASP A 624 32.96 -7.42 3.78
CA ASP A 624 33.90 -6.50 3.14
C ASP A 624 33.43 -6.13 1.72
N ALA A 625 33.86 -4.96 1.24
CA ALA A 625 33.45 -4.38 -0.04
C ALA A 625 33.62 -5.33 -1.24
N ASP A 626 34.66 -6.17 -1.21
CA ASP A 626 34.94 -7.11 -2.29
C ASP A 626 33.99 -8.32 -2.23
N THR A 627 33.67 -8.81 -1.03
CA THR A 627 32.63 -9.83 -0.83
C THR A 627 31.24 -9.33 -1.24
N GLN A 628 30.88 -8.09 -0.91
CA GLN A 628 29.61 -7.49 -1.34
C GLN A 628 29.51 -7.39 -2.87
N PHE A 629 30.60 -7.00 -3.53
CA PHE A 629 30.70 -7.00 -4.99
C PHE A 629 30.47 -8.39 -5.55
N CYS A 630 31.18 -9.41 -5.05
CA CYS A 630 31.09 -10.78 -5.55
C CYS A 630 29.67 -11.35 -5.38
N LEU A 631 29.03 -11.07 -4.24
CA LEU A 631 27.68 -11.53 -3.95
C LEU A 631 26.64 -10.96 -4.92
N HIS A 632 26.70 -9.65 -5.18
CA HIS A 632 25.81 -8.99 -6.14
C HIS A 632 26.09 -9.42 -7.58
N TRP A 633 27.37 -9.58 -7.93
CA TRP A 633 27.75 -10.07 -9.26
C TRP A 633 27.27 -11.50 -9.49
N PHE A 634 27.39 -12.36 -8.49
CA PHE A 634 26.94 -13.75 -8.54
C PHE A 634 25.41 -13.89 -8.65
N GLU A 635 24.65 -13.00 -8.00
CA GLU A 635 23.19 -12.98 -8.12
C GLU A 635 22.73 -12.57 -9.53
N GLN A 636 23.42 -11.61 -10.15
CA GLN A 636 23.08 -11.09 -11.49
C GLN A 636 23.56 -11.99 -12.62
N HIS A 637 24.81 -12.49 -12.54
CA HIS A 637 25.49 -13.17 -13.64
C HIS A 637 25.90 -14.61 -13.29
N GLY A 638 25.81 -15.03 -12.04
CA GLY A 638 26.35 -16.31 -11.60
C GLY A 638 27.85 -16.42 -11.85
N TRP A 639 28.24 -17.53 -12.46
CA TRP A 639 29.62 -17.78 -12.89
C TRP A 639 29.90 -17.34 -14.33
N GLU A 640 28.91 -16.79 -15.02
CA GLU A 640 29.04 -16.40 -16.43
C GLU A 640 29.79 -15.08 -16.60
N VAL A 641 30.19 -14.80 -17.85
CA VAL A 641 30.91 -13.59 -18.22
C VAL A 641 29.94 -12.42 -18.36
N GLY A 642 30.20 -11.34 -17.62
CA GLY A 642 29.49 -10.05 -17.72
C GLY A 642 30.39 -8.93 -18.27
N LYS A 643 29.81 -7.75 -18.48
CA LYS A 643 30.50 -6.61 -19.10
C LYS A 643 31.31 -5.81 -18.09
N PHE A 644 32.50 -5.37 -18.47
CA PHE A 644 33.37 -4.55 -17.61
C PHE A 644 32.74 -3.23 -17.16
N GLY A 645 31.92 -2.60 -18.03
CA GLY A 645 31.20 -1.37 -17.67
C GLY A 645 30.22 -1.55 -16.51
N GLU A 646 29.53 -2.70 -16.46
CA GLU A 646 28.60 -3.06 -15.38
C GLU A 646 29.36 -3.35 -14.08
N ALA A 647 30.47 -4.10 -14.20
CA ALA A 647 31.37 -4.36 -13.07
C ALA A 647 31.95 -3.07 -12.48
N THR A 648 32.28 -2.08 -13.32
CA THR A 648 32.82 -0.78 -12.86
C THR A 648 31.81 -0.01 -12.04
N VAL A 649 30.55 0.02 -12.49
CA VAL A 649 29.45 0.69 -11.76
C VAL A 649 29.19 -0.03 -10.44
N LEU A 650 29.14 -1.36 -10.46
CA LEU A 650 28.91 -2.15 -9.25
C LEU A 650 30.05 -1.99 -8.23
N ALA A 651 31.31 -2.12 -8.64
CA ALA A 651 32.47 -1.97 -7.76
C ALA A 651 32.49 -0.60 -7.08
N ARG A 652 32.25 0.48 -7.84
CA ARG A 652 32.18 1.85 -7.30
C ARG A 652 31.05 2.01 -6.28
N SER A 653 29.90 1.38 -6.51
CA SER A 653 28.77 1.43 -5.58
C SER A 653 29.04 0.73 -4.25
N LYS A 654 29.93 -0.26 -4.23
CA LYS A 654 30.32 -1.03 -3.03
C LYS A 654 31.59 -0.51 -2.36
N GLY A 655 32.14 0.61 -2.81
CA GLY A 655 33.36 1.20 -2.22
C GLY A 655 34.65 0.47 -2.58
N THR A 656 34.69 -0.25 -3.71
CA THR A 656 35.88 -0.93 -4.25
C THR A 656 36.11 -0.58 -5.73
N SER A 657 37.06 -1.24 -6.39
CA SER A 657 37.32 -1.15 -7.83
C SER A 657 37.45 -2.54 -8.45
N VAL A 658 37.21 -2.67 -9.76
CA VAL A 658 37.34 -3.96 -10.46
C VAL A 658 38.78 -4.47 -10.37
N GLU A 659 39.77 -3.59 -10.46
CA GLU A 659 41.18 -3.91 -10.24
C GLU A 659 41.44 -4.35 -8.79
N GLY A 660 40.76 -3.73 -7.82
CA GLY A 660 40.85 -4.08 -6.41
C GLY A 660 40.32 -5.48 -6.12
N VAL A 661 39.16 -5.82 -6.67
CA VAL A 661 38.58 -7.17 -6.57
C VAL A 661 39.44 -8.17 -7.34
N LYS A 662 39.96 -7.82 -8.53
CA LYS A 662 40.87 -8.68 -9.29
C LYS A 662 42.16 -8.99 -8.50
N ALA A 663 42.67 -8.02 -7.75
CA ALA A 663 43.87 -8.21 -6.93
C ALA A 663 43.66 -9.22 -5.77
N THR A 664 42.41 -9.46 -5.35
CA THR A 664 42.06 -10.54 -4.39
C THR A 664 41.99 -11.92 -5.02
N GLY A 665 42.18 -12.05 -6.34
CA GLY A 665 42.18 -13.34 -7.00
C GLY A 665 40.82 -14.05 -7.04
N VAL A 666 39.70 -13.33 -6.86
CA VAL A 666 38.33 -13.89 -6.91
C VAL A 666 37.60 -13.69 -8.25
N ILE A 667 38.12 -12.82 -9.13
CA ILE A 667 37.58 -12.57 -10.46
C ILE A 667 38.66 -12.62 -11.55
N GLU A 668 38.22 -12.96 -12.76
CA GLU A 668 38.93 -12.70 -13.99
C GLU A 668 38.37 -11.43 -14.65
N ALA A 669 39.22 -10.44 -14.94
CA ALA A 669 38.83 -9.21 -15.62
C ALA A 669 39.85 -8.82 -16.70
N GLY A 670 39.38 -8.72 -17.95
CA GLY A 670 40.21 -8.42 -19.14
C GLY A 670 39.39 -8.42 -20.43
N GLY A 671 39.85 -7.70 -21.47
CA GLY A 671 39.22 -7.71 -22.80
C GLY A 671 37.78 -7.18 -22.85
N GLY A 672 37.38 -6.34 -21.89
CA GLY A 672 35.99 -5.82 -21.76
C GLY A 672 35.04 -6.72 -20.98
N ASN A 673 35.54 -7.84 -20.43
CA ASN A 673 34.77 -8.89 -19.77
C ASN A 673 35.20 -9.08 -18.30
N VAL A 674 34.25 -9.51 -17.46
CA VAL A 674 34.46 -9.83 -16.04
C VAL A 674 33.69 -11.11 -15.67
N ARG A 675 34.30 -12.04 -14.92
CA ARG A 675 33.61 -13.20 -14.32
C ARG A 675 34.19 -13.58 -12.95
N LEU A 676 33.42 -14.28 -12.13
CA LEU A 676 33.88 -14.88 -10.88
C LEU A 676 34.59 -16.22 -11.12
N PHE A 677 35.57 -16.56 -10.27
CA PHE A 677 36.16 -17.89 -10.23
C PHE A 677 35.31 -18.86 -9.42
N LYS A 678 35.13 -20.08 -9.94
CA LYS A 678 34.58 -21.19 -9.17
C LYS A 678 35.59 -21.66 -8.14
N TRP A 679 35.14 -22.26 -7.03
CA TRP A 679 36.02 -22.79 -5.98
C TRP A 679 37.11 -23.75 -6.49
N LYS A 680 36.87 -24.49 -7.59
CA LYS A 680 37.85 -25.39 -8.24
C LYS A 680 39.01 -24.66 -8.92
N GLU A 681 38.83 -23.39 -9.26
CA GLU A 681 39.83 -22.55 -9.94
C GLU A 681 40.77 -21.84 -8.94
N TYR A 682 40.47 -21.91 -7.63
CA TYR A 682 41.30 -21.29 -6.60
C TYR A 682 42.63 -22.03 -6.41
N PRO A 683 43.76 -21.30 -6.22
CA PRO A 683 45.09 -21.88 -6.19
C PRO A 683 45.31 -22.85 -5.03
N ALA A 684 46.00 -23.96 -5.31
CA ALA A 684 46.19 -25.03 -4.35
C ALA A 684 47.16 -24.67 -3.22
N ASP A 685 48.16 -23.88 -3.57
CA ASP A 685 49.26 -23.34 -2.78
C ASP A 685 48.90 -22.03 -2.03
N TRP A 686 47.62 -21.64 -2.05
CA TRP A 686 47.14 -20.46 -1.33
C TRP A 686 47.37 -20.56 0.19
N HIS A 687 47.82 -19.46 0.80
CA HIS A 687 48.04 -19.37 2.24
C HIS A 687 47.44 -18.08 2.81
N PRO A 688 46.56 -18.15 3.83
CA PRO A 688 45.84 -16.97 4.37
C PRO A 688 46.73 -15.91 5.02
N ARG A 689 48.02 -16.22 5.25
CA ARG A 689 48.97 -15.33 5.94
C ARG A 689 49.78 -14.47 4.99
N THR A 690 49.89 -14.88 3.73
CA THR A 690 50.59 -14.13 2.68
C THR A 690 49.63 -13.23 1.89
N ASP A 691 48.33 -13.37 2.16
CA ASP A 691 47.27 -12.60 1.51
C ASP A 691 46.97 -11.30 2.27
N VAL A 692 47.27 -10.18 1.62
CA VAL A 692 47.13 -8.84 2.18
C VAL A 692 45.69 -8.32 2.08
N ARG A 693 44.87 -8.88 1.16
CA ARG A 693 43.52 -8.41 0.86
C ARG A 693 42.58 -9.59 0.70
N LEU A 694 42.29 -10.23 1.82
CA LEU A 694 41.48 -11.44 1.89
C LEU A 694 39.98 -11.12 2.07
N PRO A 695 39.11 -11.18 1.05
CA PRO A 695 37.66 -11.09 1.26
C PRO A 695 37.09 -12.34 1.93
N VAL A 696 35.97 -12.19 2.64
CA VAL A 696 35.18 -13.32 3.17
C VAL A 696 34.77 -14.28 2.04
N TRP A 697 34.51 -13.76 0.84
CA TRP A 697 34.26 -14.55 -0.37
C TRP A 697 35.37 -15.55 -0.68
N GLU A 698 36.63 -15.09 -0.72
CA GLU A 698 37.78 -15.96 -0.99
C GLU A 698 37.99 -16.97 0.14
N ALA A 699 37.91 -16.52 1.39
CA ALA A 699 38.08 -17.40 2.54
C ALA A 699 37.09 -18.57 2.51
N LEU A 700 35.82 -18.31 2.16
CA LEU A 700 34.82 -19.36 2.00
C LEU A 700 35.15 -20.32 0.85
N HIS A 701 35.50 -19.82 -0.34
CA HIS A 701 35.74 -20.68 -1.51
C HIS A 701 37.04 -21.49 -1.37
N GLN A 702 38.06 -20.96 -0.71
CA GLN A 702 39.25 -21.73 -0.30
C GLN A 702 38.93 -22.79 0.74
N LEU A 703 38.03 -22.50 1.68
CA LEU A 703 37.56 -23.48 2.66
C LEU A 703 36.78 -24.61 2.00
N ILE A 704 35.89 -24.30 1.05
CA ILE A 704 35.16 -25.30 0.24
C ILE A 704 36.13 -26.17 -0.56
N ARG A 705 37.13 -25.58 -1.22
CA ARG A 705 38.17 -26.31 -1.96
C ARG A 705 38.93 -27.27 -1.04
N ALA A 706 39.40 -26.79 0.11
CA ALA A 706 40.16 -27.59 1.06
C ALA A 706 39.30 -28.72 1.68
N TYR A 707 38.03 -28.44 1.96
CA TYR A 707 37.07 -29.43 2.44
C TYR A 707 36.85 -30.55 1.41
N ASN A 708 36.61 -30.19 0.15
CA ASN A 708 36.35 -31.15 -0.93
C ASN A 708 37.59 -31.99 -1.29
N THR A 709 38.80 -31.51 -0.99
CA THR A 709 40.06 -32.20 -1.34
C THR A 709 40.62 -33.03 -0.18
N HIS A 710 40.49 -32.57 1.07
CA HIS A 710 41.17 -33.14 2.23
C HIS A 710 40.25 -33.31 3.47
N GLY A 711 38.93 -33.18 3.29
CA GLY A 711 37.93 -33.27 4.35
C GLY A 711 38.12 -32.25 5.46
N ASP A 712 37.61 -32.58 6.65
CA ASP A 712 37.64 -31.72 7.85
C ASP A 712 39.06 -31.23 8.17
N SER A 713 40.08 -32.06 7.96
CA SER A 713 41.48 -31.73 8.27
C SER A 713 42.06 -30.63 7.38
N GLY A 714 41.64 -30.55 6.10
CA GLY A 714 42.06 -29.50 5.18
C GLY A 714 41.35 -28.18 5.44
N ALA A 715 40.03 -28.24 5.60
CA ALA A 715 39.22 -27.08 5.93
C ALA A 715 39.62 -26.48 7.29
N ALA A 716 40.00 -27.30 8.26
CA ALA A 716 40.49 -26.86 9.57
C ALA A 716 41.75 -25.98 9.48
N ARG A 717 42.68 -26.30 8.57
CA ARG A 717 43.91 -25.49 8.37
C ARG A 717 43.59 -24.12 7.78
N VAL A 718 42.65 -24.07 6.83
CA VAL A 718 42.15 -22.81 6.25
C VAL A 718 41.45 -21.99 7.32
N LEU A 719 40.51 -22.59 8.05
CA LEU A 719 39.72 -21.93 9.10
C LEU A 719 40.61 -21.40 10.24
N ALA A 720 41.63 -22.15 10.66
CA ALA A 720 42.61 -21.71 11.66
C ALA A 720 43.45 -20.53 11.19
N GLY A 721 43.74 -20.46 9.88
CA GLY A 721 44.44 -19.33 9.26
C GLY A 721 43.56 -18.10 9.03
N THR A 722 42.22 -18.26 9.01
CA THR A 722 41.23 -17.19 8.79
C THR A 722 40.30 -16.99 9.99
N ALA A 723 40.77 -17.29 11.21
CA ALA A 723 39.91 -17.36 12.41
C ALA A 723 39.06 -16.10 12.66
N GLY A 724 39.58 -14.90 12.32
CA GLY A 724 38.83 -13.64 12.43
C GLY A 724 37.66 -13.46 11.44
N LYS A 725 37.51 -14.36 10.46
CA LYS A 725 36.45 -14.35 9.42
C LYS A 725 35.62 -15.63 9.41
N ALA A 726 35.82 -16.53 10.38
CA ALA A 726 35.13 -17.81 10.45
C ALA A 726 33.60 -17.66 10.43
N GLU A 727 33.06 -16.82 11.31
CA GLU A 727 31.62 -16.59 11.42
C GLU A 727 31.03 -15.94 10.15
N ALA A 728 31.71 -14.94 9.60
CA ALA A 728 31.31 -14.30 8.35
C ALA A 728 31.33 -15.29 7.17
N ALA A 729 32.33 -16.17 7.08
CA ALA A 729 32.39 -17.20 6.05
C ALA A 729 31.24 -18.22 6.18
N ARG A 730 30.88 -18.59 7.41
CA ARG A 730 29.72 -19.45 7.68
C ARG A 730 28.41 -18.81 7.21
N GLN A 731 28.19 -17.54 7.55
CA GLN A 731 27.02 -16.78 7.14
C GLN A 731 26.93 -16.63 5.62
N LEU A 732 28.07 -16.36 4.97
CA LEU A 732 28.15 -16.29 3.51
C LEU A 732 27.83 -17.65 2.85
N ALA A 733 28.26 -18.76 3.44
CA ALA A 733 27.96 -20.11 2.94
C ALA A 733 26.45 -20.41 2.93
N TYR A 734 25.75 -20.10 4.04
CA TYR A 734 24.29 -20.23 4.11
C TYR A 734 23.58 -19.39 3.05
N ARG A 735 24.06 -18.15 2.84
CA ARG A 735 23.48 -17.25 1.86
C ARG A 735 23.68 -17.76 0.43
N LEU A 736 24.89 -18.21 0.08
CA LEU A 736 25.19 -18.73 -1.25
C LEU A 736 24.52 -20.07 -1.54
N TYR A 737 24.37 -20.95 -0.54
CA TYR A 737 23.54 -22.14 -0.64
C TYR A 737 22.11 -21.78 -1.07
N THR A 738 21.49 -20.85 -0.36
CA THR A 738 20.12 -20.39 -0.63
C THR A 738 19.99 -19.75 -2.02
N LEU A 739 20.98 -18.95 -2.45
CA LEU A 739 21.00 -18.36 -3.78
C LEU A 739 21.13 -19.40 -4.90
N CYS A 740 21.98 -20.41 -4.72
CA CYS A 740 22.18 -21.48 -5.71
C CYS A 740 20.94 -22.37 -5.85
N GLU A 741 20.29 -22.73 -4.73
CA GLU A 741 19.04 -23.50 -4.75
C GLU A 741 17.93 -22.77 -5.52
N ARG A 742 17.76 -21.46 -5.27
CA ARG A 742 16.78 -20.63 -6.00
C ARG A 742 17.05 -20.54 -7.50
N ALA A 743 18.32 -20.60 -7.90
CA ALA A 743 18.75 -20.55 -9.29
C ALA A 743 18.79 -21.95 -9.96
N ASN A 744 18.30 -23.01 -9.30
CA ASN A 744 18.40 -24.41 -9.73
C ASN A 744 19.85 -24.86 -10.04
N ARG A 745 20.83 -24.37 -9.27
CA ARG A 745 22.26 -24.72 -9.39
C ARG A 745 22.67 -25.76 -8.33
N ALA A 746 22.15 -26.97 -8.47
CA ALA A 746 22.30 -28.04 -7.47
C ALA A 746 23.76 -28.41 -7.16
N GLU A 747 24.66 -28.41 -8.16
CA GLU A 747 26.08 -28.71 -7.94
C GLU A 747 26.79 -27.65 -7.10
N ASP A 748 26.44 -26.37 -7.29
CA ASP A 748 27.02 -25.27 -6.52
C ASP A 748 26.45 -25.25 -5.09
N ALA A 749 25.14 -25.45 -4.95
CA ALA A 749 24.47 -25.53 -3.64
C ALA A 749 25.07 -26.65 -2.77
N ARG A 750 25.35 -27.82 -3.36
CA ARG A 750 25.96 -28.96 -2.66
C ARG A 750 27.27 -28.57 -1.95
N ALA A 751 28.15 -27.82 -2.61
CA ALA A 751 29.45 -27.46 -2.06
C ALA A 751 29.33 -26.55 -0.83
N TYR A 752 28.36 -25.63 -0.81
CA TYR A 752 28.08 -24.78 0.34
C TYR A 752 27.42 -25.57 1.48
N ASN A 753 26.49 -26.48 1.16
CA ASN A 753 25.79 -27.31 2.15
C ASN A 753 26.71 -28.28 2.88
N GLU A 754 27.65 -28.91 2.16
CA GLU A 754 28.63 -29.84 2.74
C GLU A 754 29.52 -29.17 3.79
N VAL A 755 29.99 -27.95 3.50
CA VAL A 755 30.76 -27.14 4.46
C VAL A 755 29.93 -26.71 5.66
N VAL A 756 28.68 -26.29 5.43
CA VAL A 756 27.75 -25.88 6.50
C VAL A 756 27.43 -27.05 7.44
N THR A 757 27.19 -28.23 6.87
CA THR A 757 26.86 -29.46 7.62
C THR A 757 28.08 -29.97 8.39
N GLY A 758 29.27 -29.90 7.77
CA GLY A 758 30.54 -30.30 8.38
C GLY A 758 31.13 -29.29 9.37
N TRP A 759 30.51 -28.11 9.55
CA TRP A 759 31.13 -26.95 10.21
C TRP A 759 31.64 -27.24 11.63
N THR A 760 30.86 -27.96 12.44
CA THR A 760 31.25 -28.32 13.82
C THR A 760 32.47 -29.25 13.85
N GLY A 761 32.60 -30.14 12.86
CA GLY A 761 33.76 -31.01 12.69
C GLY A 761 35.01 -30.21 12.30
N ILE A 762 34.85 -29.25 11.38
CA ILE A 762 35.91 -28.34 10.93
C ILE A 762 36.42 -27.48 12.10
N GLU A 763 35.52 -26.92 12.93
CA GLU A 763 35.89 -26.11 14.10
C GLU A 763 36.64 -26.93 15.16
N SER A 764 36.16 -28.15 15.45
CA SER A 764 36.80 -29.08 16.39
C SER A 764 38.20 -29.50 15.93
N ALA A 765 38.38 -29.72 14.62
CA ALA A 765 39.69 -30.02 14.02
C ALA A 765 40.59 -28.78 13.97
N ALA A 766 40.06 -27.58 13.71
CA ALA A 766 40.80 -26.32 13.68
C ALA A 766 41.38 -25.97 15.06
N ALA A 767 40.65 -26.25 16.15
CA ALA A 767 41.13 -26.07 17.51
C ALA A 767 42.34 -26.94 17.88
N LYS A 768 42.62 -28.00 17.11
CA LYS A 768 43.76 -28.92 17.30
C LYS A 768 44.96 -28.58 16.42
N VAL A 769 44.85 -27.58 15.54
CA VAL A 769 45.96 -27.09 14.70
C VAL A 769 46.87 -26.22 15.58
N PRO A 770 48.18 -26.53 15.70
CA PRO A 770 49.07 -25.77 16.57
C PRO A 770 49.18 -24.32 16.11
N ALA A 771 48.85 -23.38 16.99
CA ALA A 771 49.14 -21.97 16.78
C ALA A 771 50.66 -21.75 16.78
N PRO A 772 51.24 -21.04 15.79
CA PRO A 772 52.68 -20.81 15.78
C PRO A 772 53.11 -19.96 16.98
N LYS A 773 54.17 -20.40 17.67
CA LYS A 773 54.85 -19.63 18.73
C LYS A 773 55.23 -18.25 18.21
N GLN A 774 54.75 -17.22 18.89
CA GLN A 774 55.18 -15.84 18.69
C GLN A 774 56.66 -15.75 19.10
N ARG A 775 57.57 -15.56 18.13
CA ARG A 775 58.97 -15.20 18.44
C ARG A 775 58.97 -13.78 19.00
N THR A 776 59.28 -13.64 20.29
CA THR A 776 59.47 -12.36 20.96
C THR A 776 60.86 -11.80 20.65
N LEU A 777 60.97 -10.48 20.60
CA LEU A 777 62.12 -9.68 20.16
C LEU A 777 63.40 -9.81 21.03
N PHE A 778 63.50 -10.80 21.94
CA PHE A 778 64.53 -10.88 22.98
C PHE A 778 65.44 -12.13 22.91
N ASP A 779 65.35 -12.97 21.88
CA ASP A 779 66.15 -14.22 21.81
C ASP A 779 67.53 -14.04 21.12
N HIS A 780 68.13 -12.84 21.17
CA HIS A 780 69.53 -12.62 20.77
C HIS A 780 70.33 -12.05 21.94
N GLU A 781 70.84 -12.94 22.80
CA GLU A 781 72.06 -12.74 23.59
C GLU A 781 72.47 -14.09 24.20
N GLY A 782 73.62 -14.66 23.79
CA GLY A 782 74.21 -15.79 24.52
C GLY A 782 75.05 -16.80 23.72
N ALA A 783 76.33 -16.44 23.55
CA ALA A 783 77.53 -17.30 23.59
C ALA A 783 77.97 -18.15 22.37
N GLU A 784 79.14 -17.71 21.88
CA GLU A 784 80.27 -18.36 21.17
C GLU A 784 80.12 -18.88 19.74
#